data_AF-A0A5P1A0W4-F1
#
_entry.id   AF-A0A5P1A0W4-F1
#
_cell.length_a   1.000
_cell.length_b   1.000
_cell.length_c   1.000
_cell.angle_alpha   90.00
_cell.angle_beta   90.00
_cell.angle_gamma   90.00
#
_symmetry.space_group_name_H-M   'P 1'
#
loop_
_entity.id
_entity.type
_entity.pdbx_description
1 polymer ?
#
loop_
_entity_poly.entity_id
_entity_poly.type
_entity_poly.pdbx_seq_one_letter_code
_entity_poly.pdbx_strand_id
1 'polypeptide(L)'
;GKNKMRSKSTCGACAPYRRLHLCDYNLESISDYDSSNAKHKLLLEVCLAAKHEGDSIKTPYPKHEQTNRGTASQLCTVLARSFADIGDIVRGKDLFLGNDEEKKKRKQLQQNLKNIFGIIYEELKKDPTKSALQERYKGDKENYFFQLREDWWDANRETVWEALTCEVGSGTYFRQTCGSGKTATEAIHKCRCKKKDGTNDVPTYFDYVPQYLRWFEEWAEDFCRLRKRKLKDAIQKCRGENGTERYCDLNRHDCKQTASGKHVFVEEDNCIGCHFSCSHFVKWIDNQKLEFLKQKEKYEKEMQKYTKVASRSSRQKRAVGGTTKYDRYESKFYKKMKEENNYETVENFLDLLNKEEVCTKKLNDQDEEEGTINFKNVNSTSAGGDGSNKTFDHTTYCQACPWCGAEQKNGANGKWTPKKETCGKGKDYTKYKETTTIEILTGDKRQLDMVKKYKKFCNGNGKNGATGATPNATSGEKGKNGDNITETWICYYDENKEKLYGSRAINFCVLQDDKAGTSKKKKYSMSYNAFFWKWVYHMLHDSLDWRKELGSCINDAKSGKCRKGCKGDCDCFLKWVKKKETEWGKIKEHFKKQKDIVQETHCDPGVTLEYLLKKDLLLKSIKDVNVNAKDIEHIEELLKEKEATAVVNGGAAGGPGVAGFLPLPGGDLGTTGCGVKGANGQNSIIDKLLQHEGDDATKCKNCQPTKIRNPCSVDKSGSSNTYTAVAQTVAKILQQEAKEQLHGNGSRNALKGNIQNAKINNGRKPNPLTDACQITEKHSNATGESNNPCNGKGDGFTIGETWEDENSKSNTLGMHIRPRRKHMCTSNLEKINVSNVTNNGNVNDTFLVDVLLAAKTDAQRIKDLYKIQNKKSISIDENDKETICRAVRYSFADLGDIVRGRDLYRGNNGKDKLQDNLKKIFKEIYDKLLKDNQTNVNTLKTRYKEDPEKNFFKLREDWWEANRDQVWEAMKCKTNGVDITCDSDVPFDDYIPQGLRWMTEWAEWYCKAQAEAYGELMQKCSNCKDKIKGHDQCKEGNKECKDCKSSCKKYTEFVNKWKPQWNKMEIPYTPVYWQAKNAYYGISFPGADYQLMVDFLSKLHRASVDSSGKNGETTNSPYESAAGYIHQEARTGQCLGQNV
;
A
#
# COMPACT_ATOMS: atom_id res chain seq x y z
N GLY A 1 12.23 -7.20 -3.10
CA GLY A 1 12.93 -8.15 -2.20
C GLY A 1 12.31 -9.54 -2.27
N LYS A 2 13.13 -10.59 -2.22
CA LYS A 2 12.68 -12.00 -2.16
C LYS A 2 12.26 -12.31 -0.71
N ASN A 3 11.13 -13.01 -0.51
CA ASN A 3 10.59 -13.31 0.82
C ASN A 3 10.94 -14.73 1.26
N LYS A 4 11.40 -14.88 2.52
CA LYS A 4 11.70 -16.19 3.13
C LYS A 4 10.47 -17.10 3.27
N MET A 5 9.26 -16.54 3.36
CA MET A 5 8.00 -17.28 3.52
C MET A 5 6.82 -16.60 2.81
N ARG A 6 5.83 -17.37 2.33
CA ARG A 6 4.49 -16.88 1.90
C ARG A 6 3.40 -17.42 2.85
N SER A 7 2.39 -16.59 3.15
CA SER A 7 1.41 -16.84 4.22
C SER A 7 0.29 -17.85 3.89
N LYS A 8 0.35 -18.65 2.82
CA LYS A 8 -0.75 -19.58 2.50
C LYS A 8 -0.77 -20.78 3.46
N SER A 9 -1.95 -21.32 3.75
CA SER A 9 -2.20 -22.45 4.70
C SER A 9 -1.44 -23.75 4.39
N THR A 10 -0.72 -23.79 3.25
CA THR A 10 0.09 -24.91 2.77
C THR A 10 1.62 -24.68 2.90
N CYS A 11 2.08 -23.51 3.34
CA CYS A 11 3.49 -23.10 3.33
C CYS A 11 4.06 -22.96 4.74
N GLY A 12 5.08 -23.76 5.07
CA GLY A 12 5.79 -23.72 6.37
C GLY A 12 7.30 -23.98 6.29
N ALA A 13 7.88 -24.09 5.09
CA ALA A 13 9.33 -24.15 4.90
C ALA A 13 9.89 -22.74 4.68
N CYS A 14 11.01 -22.41 5.33
CA CYS A 14 11.67 -21.11 5.22
C CYS A 14 12.84 -21.19 4.21
N ALA A 15 12.78 -20.48 3.09
CA ALA A 15 13.90 -20.45 2.17
C ALA A 15 15.07 -19.62 2.76
N PRO A 16 16.29 -20.18 2.88
CA PRO A 16 17.44 -19.47 3.43
C PRO A 16 17.91 -18.37 2.48
N TYR A 17 18.58 -17.34 3.01
CA TYR A 17 19.01 -16.18 2.21
C TYR A 17 19.89 -16.59 1.03
N ARG A 18 20.80 -17.55 1.24
CA ARG A 18 21.62 -18.14 0.18
C ARG A 18 20.77 -18.67 -0.98
N ARG A 19 19.79 -19.54 -0.71
CA ARG A 19 18.87 -20.06 -1.74
C ARG A 19 18.12 -18.96 -2.48
N LEU A 20 17.72 -17.88 -1.78
CA LEU A 20 17.04 -16.76 -2.41
C LEU A 20 17.93 -16.11 -3.49
N HIS A 21 19.24 -16.09 -3.33
CA HIS A 21 20.18 -15.43 -4.23
C HIS A 21 21.03 -16.38 -5.09
N LEU A 22 20.61 -17.65 -5.21
CA LEU A 22 21.29 -18.68 -6.00
C LEU A 22 21.50 -18.22 -7.46
N CYS A 23 22.68 -18.47 -8.02
CA CYS A 23 23.03 -18.18 -9.41
C CYS A 23 22.45 -19.23 -10.37
N ASP A 24 21.16 -19.17 -10.68
CA ASP A 24 20.46 -20.12 -11.58
C ASP A 24 19.90 -19.49 -12.87
N TYR A 25 20.19 -18.20 -13.12
CA TYR A 25 19.55 -17.44 -14.21
C TYR A 25 19.82 -17.98 -15.61
N ASN A 26 21.02 -18.51 -15.87
CA ASN A 26 21.37 -19.08 -17.19
C ASN A 26 20.53 -20.33 -17.51
N LEU A 27 20.04 -21.05 -16.50
CA LEU A 27 19.19 -22.22 -16.69
C LEU A 27 17.80 -21.83 -17.24
N GLU A 28 17.36 -20.58 -17.05
CA GLU A 28 16.07 -20.09 -17.53
C GLU A 28 16.07 -19.85 -19.05
N SER A 29 17.24 -19.71 -19.67
CA SER A 29 17.44 -19.31 -21.07
C SER A 29 18.22 -20.32 -21.90
N ILE A 30 18.22 -21.61 -21.52
CA ILE A 30 18.91 -22.65 -22.28
C ILE A 30 18.32 -22.73 -23.71
N SER A 31 19.15 -22.49 -24.71
CA SER A 31 18.84 -22.55 -26.15
C SER A 31 19.83 -23.46 -26.89
N ASP A 32 19.60 -23.63 -28.20
CA ASP A 32 20.54 -24.27 -29.13
C ASP A 32 20.85 -25.74 -28.77
N TYR A 33 19.83 -26.43 -28.26
CA TYR A 33 19.88 -27.86 -28.01
C TYR A 33 19.03 -28.63 -29.02
N ASP A 34 19.59 -29.71 -29.52
CA ASP A 34 18.92 -30.68 -30.38
C ASP A 34 19.20 -32.10 -29.89
N SER A 35 18.83 -33.09 -30.71
CA SER A 35 19.00 -34.48 -30.33
C SER A 35 20.48 -34.88 -30.17
N SER A 36 21.40 -34.27 -30.92
CA SER A 36 22.83 -34.60 -30.88
C SER A 36 23.55 -34.08 -29.62
N ASN A 37 23.10 -32.97 -29.02
CA ASN A 37 23.86 -32.26 -28.00
C ASN A 37 23.11 -32.02 -26.67
N ALA A 38 21.81 -32.31 -26.57
CA ALA A 38 20.96 -31.91 -25.43
C ALA A 38 21.53 -32.28 -24.04
N LYS A 39 22.03 -33.51 -23.86
CA LYS A 39 22.59 -33.96 -22.57
C LYS A 39 23.87 -33.21 -22.18
N HIS A 40 24.71 -32.88 -23.16
CA HIS A 40 25.97 -32.17 -22.96
C HIS A 40 25.74 -30.68 -22.73
N LYS A 41 24.81 -30.08 -23.48
CA LYS A 41 24.40 -28.69 -23.29
C LYS A 41 23.79 -28.48 -21.92
N LEU A 42 22.92 -29.39 -21.46
CA LEU A 42 22.37 -29.32 -20.10
C LEU A 42 23.47 -29.37 -19.03
N LEU A 43 24.44 -30.28 -19.18
CA LEU A 43 25.56 -30.39 -18.25
C LEU A 43 26.38 -29.10 -18.21
N LEU A 44 26.71 -28.54 -19.38
CA LEU A 44 27.45 -27.28 -19.49
C LEU A 44 26.75 -26.14 -18.75
N GLU A 45 25.44 -25.97 -18.96
CA GLU A 45 24.67 -24.89 -18.33
C GLU A 45 24.56 -25.07 -16.82
N VAL A 46 24.38 -26.30 -16.33
CA VAL A 46 24.37 -26.60 -14.89
C VAL A 46 25.75 -26.37 -14.26
N CYS A 47 26.84 -26.75 -14.94
CA CYS A 47 28.20 -26.48 -14.48
C CYS A 47 28.52 -24.97 -14.48
N LEU A 48 28.01 -24.21 -15.46
CA LEU A 48 28.17 -22.75 -15.50
C LEU A 48 27.45 -22.09 -14.31
N ALA A 49 26.21 -22.50 -14.03
CA ALA A 49 25.46 -22.05 -12.86
C ALA A 49 26.22 -22.37 -11.57
N ALA A 50 26.71 -23.60 -11.44
CA ALA A 50 27.49 -24.05 -10.30
C ALA A 50 28.79 -23.26 -10.12
N LYS A 51 29.55 -23.01 -11.20
CA LYS A 51 30.77 -22.20 -11.14
C LYS A 51 30.49 -20.80 -10.60
N HIS A 52 29.51 -20.10 -11.20
CA HIS A 52 29.15 -18.75 -10.77
C HIS A 52 28.63 -18.69 -9.33
N GLU A 53 27.84 -19.69 -8.91
CA GLU A 53 27.38 -19.82 -7.53
C GLU A 53 28.59 -19.96 -6.57
N GLY A 54 29.54 -20.82 -6.92
CA GLY A 54 30.76 -21.05 -6.15
C GLY A 54 31.60 -19.77 -5.98
N ASP A 55 31.79 -19.04 -7.08
CA ASP A 55 32.52 -17.76 -7.08
C ASP A 55 31.79 -16.69 -6.25
N SER A 56 30.46 -16.65 -6.34
CA SER A 56 29.63 -15.71 -5.57
C SER A 56 29.67 -15.95 -4.06
N ILE A 57 29.82 -17.21 -3.62
CA ILE A 57 29.97 -17.58 -2.21
C ILE A 57 31.40 -17.32 -1.74
N LYS A 58 32.40 -17.73 -2.53
CA LYS A 58 33.82 -17.61 -2.20
C LYS A 58 34.26 -16.15 -2.07
N THR A 59 33.87 -15.27 -2.99
CA THR A 59 34.39 -13.89 -3.05
C THR A 59 34.16 -13.05 -1.78
N PRO A 60 32.95 -13.02 -1.16
CA PRO A 60 32.72 -12.32 0.10
C PRO A 60 33.20 -13.10 1.34
N TYR A 61 33.47 -14.41 1.21
CA TYR A 61 33.79 -15.28 2.34
C TYR A 61 35.04 -14.86 3.14
N PRO A 62 36.18 -14.46 2.54
CA PRO A 62 37.34 -13.95 3.28
C PRO A 62 37.02 -12.77 4.21
N LYS A 63 36.15 -11.84 3.78
CA LYS A 63 35.70 -10.71 4.63
C LYS A 63 34.80 -11.20 5.78
N HIS A 64 33.97 -12.22 5.52
CA HIS A 64 33.13 -12.86 6.54
C HIS A 64 33.97 -13.62 7.58
N GLU A 65 35.01 -14.33 7.15
CA GLU A 65 35.93 -15.07 8.02
C GLU A 65 36.78 -14.14 8.90
N GLN A 66 37.29 -13.03 8.35
CA GLN A 66 38.05 -12.02 9.11
C GLN A 66 37.22 -11.35 10.21
N THR A 67 35.92 -11.16 9.97
CA THR A 67 35.00 -10.55 10.94
C THR A 67 34.35 -11.57 11.90
N ASN A 68 34.44 -12.87 11.60
CA ASN A 68 33.89 -13.97 12.41
C ASN A 68 34.93 -15.09 12.55
N ARG A 69 35.95 -14.87 13.40
CA ARG A 69 37.01 -15.87 13.64
C ARG A 69 36.41 -17.20 14.11
N GLY A 70 36.67 -18.27 13.35
CA GLY A 70 36.17 -19.64 13.61
C GLY A 70 35.20 -20.18 12.55
N THR A 71 34.86 -19.44 11.50
CA THR A 71 33.95 -19.90 10.44
C THR A 71 34.63 -20.65 9.29
N ALA A 72 35.95 -20.87 9.31
CA ALA A 72 36.72 -21.50 8.22
C ALA A 72 36.15 -22.86 7.75
N SER A 73 35.49 -23.61 8.65
CA SER A 73 34.81 -24.88 8.40
C SER A 73 33.42 -24.76 7.74
N GLN A 74 32.97 -23.55 7.38
CA GLN A 74 31.63 -23.31 6.85
C GLN A 74 31.58 -23.20 5.32
N LEU A 75 32.68 -22.88 4.64
CA LEU A 75 32.66 -22.70 3.18
C LEU A 75 32.15 -23.94 2.44
N CYS A 76 32.74 -25.10 2.73
CA CYS A 76 32.34 -26.35 2.07
C CYS A 76 30.89 -26.74 2.41
N THR A 77 30.40 -26.39 3.60
CA THR A 77 29.03 -26.66 4.05
C THR A 77 28.02 -25.76 3.31
N VAL A 78 28.32 -24.47 3.14
CA VAL A 78 27.51 -23.53 2.35
C VAL A 78 27.48 -23.95 0.89
N LEU A 79 28.62 -24.37 0.32
CA LEU A 79 28.70 -24.93 -1.04
C LEU A 79 27.87 -26.22 -1.16
N ALA A 80 27.93 -27.13 -0.18
CA ALA A 80 27.10 -28.34 -0.14
C ALA A 80 25.60 -28.04 -0.14
N ARG A 81 25.16 -27.00 0.59
CA ARG A 81 23.76 -26.55 0.60
C ARG A 81 23.34 -25.98 -0.77
N SER A 82 24.19 -25.18 -1.42
CA SER A 82 23.93 -24.68 -2.79
C SER A 82 23.93 -25.77 -3.86
N PHE A 83 24.87 -26.71 -3.79
CA PHE A 83 24.89 -27.88 -4.67
C PHE A 83 23.60 -28.69 -4.60
N ALA A 84 23.11 -28.95 -3.38
CA ALA A 84 21.87 -29.69 -3.18
C ALA A 84 20.64 -28.94 -3.73
N ASP A 85 20.62 -27.61 -3.60
CA ASP A 85 19.54 -26.78 -4.16
C ASP A 85 19.58 -26.72 -5.70
N ILE A 86 20.77 -26.61 -6.31
CA ILE A 86 20.93 -26.75 -7.77
C ILE A 86 20.41 -28.12 -8.24
N GLY A 87 20.76 -29.19 -7.50
CA GLY A 87 20.27 -30.54 -7.78
C GLY A 87 18.76 -30.65 -7.69
N ASP A 88 18.12 -30.02 -6.70
CA ASP A 88 16.65 -29.99 -6.59
C ASP A 88 15.97 -29.18 -7.70
N ILE A 89 16.62 -28.14 -8.23
CA ILE A 89 16.12 -27.38 -9.39
C ILE A 89 16.09 -28.28 -10.63
N VAL A 90 17.22 -28.94 -10.94
CA VAL A 90 17.37 -29.84 -12.10
C VAL A 90 16.38 -31.01 -12.01
N ARG A 91 16.27 -31.62 -10.82
CA ARG A 91 15.36 -32.76 -10.56
C ARG A 91 13.88 -32.37 -10.47
N GLY A 92 13.56 -31.07 -10.47
CA GLY A 92 12.18 -30.59 -10.35
C GLY A 92 11.56 -30.78 -8.95
N LYS A 93 12.41 -30.81 -7.92
CA LYS A 93 12.06 -30.97 -6.50
C LYS A 93 12.08 -29.66 -5.71
N ASP A 94 12.64 -28.59 -6.27
CA ASP A 94 12.79 -27.31 -5.59
C ASP A 94 11.45 -26.71 -5.10
N LEU A 95 11.43 -26.34 -3.83
CA LEU A 95 10.30 -25.82 -3.07
C LEU A 95 10.16 -24.30 -3.20
N PHE A 96 11.15 -23.60 -3.77
CA PHE A 96 11.16 -22.14 -3.81
C PHE A 96 10.16 -21.61 -4.85
N LEU A 97 9.05 -21.04 -4.35
CA LEU A 97 7.97 -20.57 -5.20
C LEU A 97 8.12 -19.12 -5.68
N GLY A 98 8.93 -18.31 -4.98
CA GLY A 98 9.20 -16.92 -5.31
C GLY A 98 7.97 -15.98 -5.36
N ASN A 99 8.22 -14.75 -5.80
CA ASN A 99 7.20 -13.76 -6.18
C ASN A 99 6.58 -14.12 -7.56
N ASP A 100 5.68 -13.28 -8.08
CA ASP A 100 4.96 -13.61 -9.32
C ASP A 100 5.86 -13.61 -10.57
N GLU A 101 6.93 -12.81 -10.59
CA GLU A 101 7.94 -12.82 -11.66
C GLU A 101 8.80 -14.09 -11.60
N GLU A 102 9.32 -14.43 -10.42
CA GLU A 102 10.07 -15.66 -10.16
C GLU A 102 9.22 -16.90 -10.47
N LYS A 103 7.91 -16.84 -10.22
CA LYS A 103 6.99 -17.92 -10.59
C LYS A 103 6.86 -18.09 -12.11
N LYS A 104 6.90 -17.02 -12.90
CA LYS A 104 6.90 -17.10 -14.37
C LYS A 104 8.22 -17.70 -14.86
N LYS A 105 9.33 -17.18 -14.36
CA LYS A 105 10.69 -17.67 -14.65
C LYS A 105 10.88 -19.15 -14.32
N ARG A 106 10.47 -19.59 -13.13
CA ARG A 106 10.48 -21.02 -12.76
C ARG A 106 9.63 -21.88 -13.69
N LYS A 107 8.46 -21.40 -14.12
CA LYS A 107 7.62 -22.17 -15.08
C LYS A 107 8.35 -22.35 -16.41
N GLN A 108 9.02 -21.31 -16.90
CA GLN A 108 9.84 -21.37 -18.11
C GLN A 108 11.00 -22.35 -17.94
N LEU A 109 11.76 -22.25 -16.85
CA LEU A 109 12.84 -23.20 -16.51
C LEU A 109 12.34 -24.64 -16.46
N GLN A 110 11.23 -24.91 -15.76
CA GLN A 110 10.67 -26.27 -15.68
C GLN A 110 10.19 -26.80 -17.03
N GLN A 111 9.69 -25.92 -17.91
CA GLN A 111 9.32 -26.29 -19.28
C GLN A 111 10.56 -26.59 -20.13
N ASN A 112 11.62 -25.78 -20.04
CA ASN A 112 12.88 -26.01 -20.75
C ASN A 112 13.50 -27.35 -20.33
N LEU A 113 13.61 -27.61 -19.02
CA LEU A 113 14.08 -28.89 -18.50
C LEU A 113 13.20 -30.04 -19.02
N LYS A 114 11.86 -29.88 -19.04
CA LYS A 114 10.96 -30.91 -19.58
C LYS A 114 11.23 -31.21 -21.06
N ASN A 115 11.48 -30.19 -21.86
CA ASN A 115 11.78 -30.35 -23.29
C ASN A 115 13.14 -31.05 -23.49
N ILE A 116 14.18 -30.59 -22.80
CA ILE A 116 15.53 -31.17 -22.87
C ILE A 116 15.52 -32.64 -22.47
N PHE A 117 14.91 -32.98 -21.33
CA PHE A 117 14.78 -34.37 -20.88
C PHE A 117 13.92 -35.22 -21.81
N GLY A 118 12.92 -34.61 -22.48
CA GLY A 118 12.16 -35.27 -23.54
C GLY A 118 13.03 -35.66 -24.73
N ILE A 119 13.92 -34.77 -25.19
CA ILE A 119 14.87 -35.06 -26.27
C ILE A 119 15.85 -36.15 -25.85
N ILE A 120 16.43 -36.06 -24.65
CA ILE A 120 17.33 -37.08 -24.09
C ILE A 120 16.64 -38.45 -24.04
N TYR A 121 15.37 -38.49 -23.64
CA TYR A 121 14.59 -39.71 -23.61
C TYR A 121 14.36 -40.34 -25.00
N GLU A 122 13.98 -39.54 -26.00
CA GLU A 122 13.78 -40.06 -27.36
C GLU A 122 15.10 -40.50 -28.01
N GLU A 123 16.22 -39.82 -27.73
CA GLU A 123 17.57 -40.26 -28.11
C GLU A 123 17.93 -41.63 -27.51
N LEU A 124 17.65 -41.84 -26.22
CA LEU A 124 17.88 -43.14 -25.56
C LEU A 124 17.05 -44.28 -26.18
N LYS A 125 15.90 -43.96 -26.79
CA LYS A 125 15.04 -44.93 -27.49
C LYS A 125 15.50 -45.30 -28.89
N LYS A 126 16.33 -44.47 -29.54
CA LYS A 126 16.80 -44.74 -30.91
C LYS A 126 17.83 -45.87 -30.97
N ASP A 127 18.49 -46.18 -29.86
CA ASP A 127 19.50 -47.23 -29.77
C ASP A 127 18.87 -48.58 -29.36
N PRO A 128 18.72 -49.55 -30.29
CA PRO A 128 18.09 -50.83 -30.01
C PRO A 128 18.90 -51.71 -29.04
N THR A 129 20.18 -51.42 -28.81
CA THR A 129 21.03 -52.13 -27.84
C THR A 129 20.74 -51.74 -26.38
N LYS A 130 19.92 -50.71 -26.15
CA LYS A 130 19.56 -50.15 -24.83
C LYS A 130 18.14 -50.48 -24.38
N SER A 131 17.58 -51.60 -24.83
CA SER A 131 16.19 -52.03 -24.50
C SER A 131 15.87 -52.02 -23.01
N ALA A 132 16.83 -52.36 -22.14
CA ALA A 132 16.67 -52.30 -20.68
C ALA A 132 16.43 -50.87 -20.14
N LEU A 133 17.03 -49.84 -20.75
CA LEU A 133 16.82 -48.43 -20.38
C LEU A 133 15.47 -47.91 -20.87
N GLN A 134 15.01 -48.38 -22.03
CA GLN A 134 13.69 -48.05 -22.55
C GLN A 134 12.59 -48.57 -21.62
N GLU A 135 12.74 -49.79 -21.09
CA GLU A 135 11.81 -50.37 -20.12
C GLU A 135 11.85 -49.63 -18.76
N ARG A 136 13.05 -49.26 -18.27
CA ARG A 136 13.22 -48.48 -17.02
C ARG A 136 12.44 -47.16 -17.04
N TYR A 137 12.46 -46.44 -18.16
CA TYR A 137 11.87 -45.09 -18.28
C TYR A 137 10.53 -45.06 -19.05
N LYS A 138 9.95 -46.21 -19.39
CA LYS A 138 8.75 -46.36 -20.25
C LYS A 138 7.55 -45.54 -19.78
N GLY A 139 7.32 -45.45 -18.47
CA GLY A 139 6.23 -44.67 -17.85
C GLY A 139 6.64 -43.26 -17.37
N ASP A 140 7.87 -42.81 -17.65
CA ASP A 140 8.42 -41.57 -17.08
C ASP A 140 7.93 -40.31 -17.81
N LYS A 141 7.52 -40.43 -19.08
CA LYS A 141 6.92 -39.34 -19.88
C LYS A 141 5.64 -38.79 -19.25
N GLU A 142 4.82 -39.67 -18.67
CA GLU A 142 3.60 -39.32 -17.92
C GLU A 142 3.92 -38.65 -16.58
N ASN A 143 5.12 -38.90 -16.04
CA ASN A 143 5.62 -38.40 -14.77
C ASN A 143 6.69 -37.31 -14.95
N TYR A 144 6.65 -36.52 -16.03
CA TYR A 144 7.56 -35.38 -16.23
C TYR A 144 9.06 -35.71 -16.20
N PHE A 145 9.42 -36.96 -16.53
CA PHE A 145 10.79 -37.46 -16.56
C PHE A 145 11.50 -37.48 -15.19
N PHE A 146 10.76 -37.68 -14.09
CA PHE A 146 11.36 -37.64 -12.74
C PHE A 146 12.47 -38.68 -12.57
N GLN A 147 12.32 -39.91 -13.05
CA GLN A 147 13.36 -40.94 -12.91
C GLN A 147 14.61 -40.58 -13.72
N LEU A 148 14.42 -40.23 -14.99
CA LEU A 148 15.52 -39.84 -15.87
C LEU A 148 16.28 -38.63 -15.33
N ARG A 149 15.59 -37.69 -14.67
CA ARG A 149 16.22 -36.53 -14.00
C ARG A 149 17.04 -36.92 -12.77
N GLU A 150 16.57 -37.87 -11.95
CA GLU A 150 17.35 -38.38 -10.81
C GLU A 150 18.62 -39.07 -11.29
N ASP A 151 18.49 -39.97 -12.28
CA ASP A 151 19.62 -40.72 -12.84
C ASP A 151 20.61 -39.81 -13.56
N TRP A 152 20.12 -38.77 -14.25
CA TRP A 152 20.99 -37.75 -14.85
C TRP A 152 21.73 -36.96 -13.79
N TRP A 153 21.08 -36.55 -12.70
CA TRP A 153 21.78 -35.85 -11.62
C TRP A 153 22.87 -36.74 -11.03
N ASP A 154 22.55 -37.99 -10.68
CA ASP A 154 23.52 -38.94 -10.10
C ASP A 154 24.74 -39.15 -11.00
N ALA A 155 24.53 -39.29 -12.31
CA ALA A 155 25.61 -39.46 -13.28
C ALA A 155 26.52 -38.22 -13.45
N ASN A 156 26.02 -37.02 -13.13
CA ASN A 156 26.72 -35.76 -13.43
C ASN A 156 27.10 -34.94 -12.18
N ARG A 157 26.62 -35.32 -10.99
CA ARG A 157 26.79 -34.57 -9.75
C ARG A 157 28.26 -34.34 -9.38
N GLU A 158 29.15 -35.27 -9.74
CA GLU A 158 30.61 -35.14 -9.53
C GLU A 158 31.19 -33.96 -10.34
N THR A 159 30.84 -33.88 -11.64
CA THR A 159 31.27 -32.78 -12.52
C THR A 159 30.70 -31.44 -12.08
N VAL A 160 29.44 -31.41 -11.63
CA VAL A 160 28.80 -30.19 -11.12
C VAL A 160 29.46 -29.72 -9.82
N TRP A 161 29.82 -30.64 -8.92
CA TRP A 161 30.56 -30.33 -7.70
C TRP A 161 31.96 -29.80 -8.01
N GLU A 162 32.63 -30.39 -8.99
CA GLU A 162 33.91 -29.88 -9.48
C GLU A 162 33.80 -28.45 -10.02
N ALA A 163 32.78 -28.15 -10.82
CA ALA A 163 32.55 -26.79 -11.30
C ALA A 163 32.30 -25.80 -10.14
N LEU A 164 31.46 -26.18 -9.18
CA LEU A 164 31.13 -25.37 -7.99
C LEU A 164 32.36 -25.06 -7.12
N THR A 165 33.31 -26.00 -7.05
CA THR A 165 34.49 -25.91 -6.17
C THR A 165 35.77 -25.55 -6.92
N CYS A 166 35.70 -25.26 -8.22
CA CYS A 166 36.85 -25.14 -9.11
C CYS A 166 37.91 -24.15 -8.61
N GLU A 167 37.44 -22.98 -8.15
CA GLU A 167 38.28 -21.89 -7.67
C GLU A 167 38.46 -21.86 -6.15
N VAL A 168 37.92 -22.83 -5.40
CA VAL A 168 38.08 -22.88 -3.94
C VAL A 168 39.52 -23.29 -3.62
N GLY A 169 40.18 -22.59 -2.68
CA GLY A 169 41.56 -22.91 -2.25
C GLY A 169 41.59 -24.06 -1.25
N SER A 170 41.28 -23.76 0.02
CA SER A 170 41.15 -24.72 1.12
C SER A 170 39.89 -24.44 1.94
N GLY A 171 39.40 -25.47 2.61
CA GLY A 171 38.21 -25.41 3.48
C GLY A 171 37.91 -26.80 4.04
N THR A 172 37.12 -26.90 5.09
CA THR A 172 36.69 -28.19 5.65
C THR A 172 35.18 -28.37 5.54
N TYR A 173 34.73 -29.58 5.20
CA TYR A 173 33.31 -29.96 5.28
C TYR A 173 33.02 -30.47 6.68
N PHE A 174 31.90 -30.05 7.29
CA PHE A 174 31.60 -30.31 8.70
C PHE A 174 31.42 -31.79 9.07
N ARG A 175 31.35 -32.69 8.09
CA ARG A 175 31.33 -34.15 8.30
C ARG A 175 32.56 -34.79 7.68
N GLN A 176 33.13 -35.74 8.40
CA GLN A 176 34.16 -36.64 7.91
C GLN A 176 33.50 -37.68 6.99
N THR A 177 33.64 -37.49 5.68
CA THR A 177 32.96 -38.31 4.65
C THR A 177 33.93 -38.86 3.60
N CYS A 178 35.21 -38.48 3.64
CA CYS A 178 36.22 -39.03 2.76
C CYS A 178 36.70 -40.39 3.28
N GLY A 179 36.07 -41.47 2.84
CA GLY A 179 36.31 -42.85 3.28
C GLY A 179 35.05 -43.53 3.81
N SER A 180 35.20 -44.63 4.56
CA SER A 180 34.07 -45.38 5.12
C SER A 180 34.26 -45.70 6.62
N GLY A 181 33.17 -45.72 7.39
CA GLY A 181 33.20 -46.07 8.81
C GLY A 181 34.00 -45.10 9.67
N LYS A 182 34.72 -45.61 10.68
CA LYS A 182 35.49 -44.81 11.66
C LYS A 182 36.79 -44.20 11.09
N THR A 183 37.14 -44.48 9.83
CA THR A 183 38.35 -43.99 9.17
C THR A 183 38.08 -42.87 8.16
N ALA A 184 36.84 -42.37 8.11
CA ALA A 184 36.50 -41.24 7.26
C ALA A 184 37.25 -39.98 7.70
N THR A 185 37.75 -39.21 6.73
CA THR A 185 38.49 -37.97 6.94
C THR A 185 37.74 -36.76 6.40
N GLU A 186 38.17 -35.55 6.78
CA GLU A 186 37.58 -34.30 6.28
C GLU A 186 38.05 -33.98 4.85
N ALA A 187 37.18 -33.36 4.06
CA ALA A 187 37.51 -32.88 2.72
C ALA A 187 38.30 -31.56 2.80
N ILE A 188 39.62 -31.63 2.99
CA ILE A 188 40.48 -30.47 3.28
C ILE A 188 40.95 -29.68 2.04
N HIS A 189 40.95 -30.28 0.85
CA HIS A 189 41.49 -29.69 -0.38
C HIS A 189 40.37 -29.38 -1.39
N LYS A 190 40.15 -28.09 -1.69
CA LYS A 190 39.05 -27.59 -2.53
C LYS A 190 37.66 -28.13 -2.18
N CYS A 191 37.41 -28.54 -0.93
CA CYS A 191 36.16 -29.23 -0.53
C CYS A 191 35.89 -30.53 -1.33
N ARG A 192 36.91 -31.31 -1.66
CA ARG A 192 36.77 -32.58 -2.42
C ARG A 192 37.43 -33.73 -1.67
N CYS A 193 36.89 -34.94 -1.82
CA CYS A 193 37.59 -36.16 -1.41
C CYS A 193 38.43 -36.68 -2.58
N LYS A 194 39.60 -37.25 -2.31
CA LYS A 194 40.38 -37.95 -3.35
C LYS A 194 40.01 -39.43 -3.38
N LYS A 195 39.71 -39.96 -4.56
CA LYS A 195 39.56 -41.40 -4.81
C LYS A 195 40.93 -42.06 -4.93
N LYS A 196 40.98 -43.39 -4.81
CA LYS A 196 42.22 -44.19 -4.90
C LYS A 196 42.91 -44.09 -6.26
N ASP A 197 42.15 -43.79 -7.31
CA ASP A 197 42.61 -43.62 -8.69
C ASP A 197 43.07 -42.18 -9.01
N GLY A 198 43.06 -41.28 -8.02
CA GLY A 198 43.46 -39.88 -8.19
C GLY A 198 42.34 -38.93 -8.63
N THR A 199 41.14 -39.43 -8.92
CA THR A 199 39.97 -38.59 -9.25
C THR A 199 39.33 -37.97 -8.00
N ASN A 200 38.49 -36.96 -8.18
CA ASN A 200 37.81 -36.27 -7.06
C ASN A 200 36.44 -36.90 -6.79
N ASP A 201 35.97 -36.89 -5.54
CA ASP A 201 34.64 -37.32 -5.15
C ASP A 201 33.89 -36.22 -4.39
N VAL A 202 32.56 -36.29 -4.42
CA VAL A 202 31.66 -35.34 -3.75
C VAL A 202 31.54 -35.73 -2.27
N PRO A 203 32.03 -34.90 -1.33
CA PRO A 203 32.04 -35.24 0.10
C PRO A 203 30.67 -35.15 0.78
N THR A 204 29.60 -34.77 0.06
CA THR A 204 28.28 -34.52 0.64
C THR A 204 27.20 -35.39 0.03
N TYR A 205 26.17 -35.67 0.84
CA TYR A 205 24.94 -36.34 0.45
C TYR A 205 23.72 -35.43 0.69
N PHE A 206 23.93 -34.11 0.85
CA PHE A 206 22.87 -33.15 1.07
C PHE A 206 21.90 -33.08 -0.11
N ASP A 207 22.35 -33.32 -1.34
CA ASP A 207 21.49 -33.48 -2.50
C ASP A 207 20.53 -34.67 -2.38
N TYR A 208 20.73 -35.57 -1.42
CA TYR A 208 19.78 -36.61 -1.07
C TYR A 208 19.06 -36.32 0.27
N VAL A 209 19.17 -35.16 0.90
CA VAL A 209 18.32 -34.84 2.07
C VAL A 209 17.12 -34.03 1.59
N PRO A 210 15.86 -34.28 2.02
CA PRO A 210 14.71 -33.46 1.61
C PRO A 210 14.95 -31.96 1.86
N GLN A 211 14.69 -31.11 0.85
CA GLN A 211 15.05 -29.69 0.88
C GLN A 211 14.54 -28.92 2.10
N TYR A 212 13.32 -29.22 2.54
CA TYR A 212 12.74 -28.63 3.75
C TYR A 212 13.62 -28.85 4.99
N LEU A 213 14.14 -30.06 5.20
CA LEU A 213 14.98 -30.38 6.36
C LEU A 213 16.33 -29.65 6.28
N ARG A 214 16.92 -29.54 5.09
CA ARG A 214 18.16 -28.79 4.86
C ARG A 214 17.98 -27.32 5.18
N TRP A 215 16.87 -26.74 4.74
CA TRP A 215 16.55 -25.35 5.04
C TRP A 215 16.26 -25.11 6.54
N PHE A 216 15.65 -26.08 7.23
CA PHE A 216 15.39 -25.95 8.66
C PHE A 216 16.69 -26.05 9.49
N GLU A 217 17.61 -26.93 9.09
CA GLU A 217 18.97 -27.00 9.65
C GLU A 217 19.77 -25.71 9.38
N GLU A 218 19.81 -25.24 8.12
CA GLU A 218 20.47 -23.98 7.77
C GLU A 218 19.89 -22.78 8.52
N TRP A 219 18.56 -22.74 8.70
CA TRP A 219 17.90 -21.70 9.48
C TRP A 219 18.32 -21.72 10.96
N ALA A 220 18.45 -22.92 11.57
CA ALA A 220 18.81 -23.04 12.98
C ALA A 220 20.27 -22.61 13.22
N GLU A 221 21.18 -23.03 12.35
CA GLU A 221 22.59 -22.59 12.37
C GLU A 221 22.70 -21.06 12.26
N ASP A 222 22.03 -20.47 11.26
CA ASP A 222 22.00 -19.03 11.04
C ASP A 222 21.39 -18.28 12.23
N PHE A 223 20.30 -18.80 12.80
CA PHE A 223 19.68 -18.24 14.00
C PHE A 223 20.66 -18.20 15.16
N CYS A 224 21.33 -19.32 15.45
CA CYS A 224 22.28 -19.41 16.56
C CYS A 224 23.42 -18.39 16.42
N ARG A 225 23.99 -18.28 15.22
CA ARG A 225 25.05 -17.33 14.89
C ARG A 225 24.59 -15.87 14.99
N LEU A 226 23.45 -15.54 14.39
CA LEU A 226 22.91 -14.18 14.39
C LEU A 226 22.46 -13.74 15.78
N ARG A 227 21.85 -14.63 16.56
CA ARG A 227 21.44 -14.36 17.95
C ARG A 227 22.64 -13.93 18.78
N LYS A 228 23.73 -14.70 18.70
CA LYS A 228 24.99 -14.39 19.40
C LYS A 228 25.56 -13.04 19.02
N ARG A 229 25.62 -12.72 17.73
CA ARG A 229 26.12 -11.43 17.25
C ARG A 229 25.26 -10.27 17.73
N LYS A 230 23.93 -10.40 17.62
CA LYS A 230 23.00 -9.35 18.06
C LYS A 230 22.99 -9.19 19.58
N LEU A 231 23.17 -10.28 20.33
CA LEU A 231 23.32 -10.23 21.79
C LEU A 231 24.63 -9.52 22.18
N LYS A 232 25.75 -9.82 21.51
CA LYS A 232 27.02 -9.11 21.73
C LYS A 232 26.90 -7.61 21.46
N ASP A 233 26.23 -7.23 20.38
CA ASP A 233 25.95 -5.82 20.07
C ASP A 233 25.08 -5.16 21.15
N ALA A 234 23.99 -5.82 21.59
CA ALA A 234 23.15 -5.33 22.68
C ALA A 234 23.95 -5.15 23.98
N ILE A 235 24.81 -6.11 24.35
CA ILE A 235 25.68 -6.01 25.52
C ILE A 235 26.62 -4.80 25.38
N GLN A 236 27.34 -4.68 24.26
CA GLN A 236 28.28 -3.59 24.05
C GLN A 236 27.60 -2.22 24.12
N LYS A 237 26.42 -2.08 23.51
CA LYS A 237 25.66 -0.81 23.49
C LYS A 237 24.96 -0.50 24.82
N CYS A 238 24.52 -1.52 25.56
CA CYS A 238 23.77 -1.34 26.81
C CYS A 238 24.64 -1.38 28.07
N ARG A 239 25.85 -1.94 28.00
CA ARG A 239 26.75 -2.16 29.15
C ARG A 239 28.19 -1.66 28.96
N GLY A 240 28.61 -1.36 27.73
CA GLY A 240 30.00 -0.98 27.41
C GLY A 240 30.87 -2.18 27.01
N GLU A 241 32.14 -1.94 26.66
CA GLU A 241 33.03 -3.00 26.14
C GLU A 241 33.39 -4.03 27.22
N ASN A 242 33.59 -3.57 28.45
CA ASN A 242 33.86 -4.43 29.61
C ASN A 242 32.59 -4.89 30.36
N GLY A 243 31.40 -4.62 29.82
CA GLY A 243 30.12 -5.04 30.42
C GLY A 243 29.72 -4.33 31.72
N THR A 244 30.50 -3.36 32.18
CA THR A 244 30.30 -2.67 33.48
C THR A 244 30.24 -1.15 33.38
N GLU A 245 30.68 -0.53 32.27
CA GLU A 245 30.80 0.92 32.12
C GLU A 245 29.48 1.68 32.29
N ARG A 246 28.35 1.09 31.86
CA ARG A 246 27.02 1.69 31.94
C ARG A 246 25.94 0.64 32.18
N TYR A 247 24.74 1.06 32.54
CA TYR A 247 23.57 0.19 32.59
C TYR A 247 22.39 0.89 31.92
N CYS A 248 22.21 0.66 30.63
CA CYS A 248 21.08 1.20 29.87
C CYS A 248 19.94 0.17 29.72
N ASP A 249 18.70 0.62 29.62
CA ASP A 249 17.57 -0.22 29.19
C ASP A 249 17.14 0.04 27.74
N LEU A 250 16.21 -0.79 27.26
CA LEU A 250 15.60 -0.66 25.93
C LEU A 250 14.89 0.70 25.71
N ASN A 251 14.63 1.46 26.78
CA ASN A 251 13.86 2.70 26.78
C ASN A 251 14.77 3.94 26.89
N ARG A 252 16.08 3.79 26.65
CA ARG A 252 17.11 4.86 26.74
C ARG A 252 17.37 5.35 28.17
N HIS A 253 16.97 4.60 29.19
CA HIS A 253 17.22 5.01 30.57
C HIS A 253 18.58 4.54 31.08
N ASP A 254 19.26 5.38 31.85
CA ASP A 254 20.34 4.96 32.76
C ASP A 254 19.72 4.34 34.02
N CYS A 255 19.90 3.04 34.17
CA CYS A 255 19.35 2.25 35.28
C CYS A 255 20.04 2.51 36.61
N LYS A 256 21.21 3.17 36.66
CA LYS A 256 21.82 3.61 37.92
C LYS A 256 20.95 4.66 38.62
N GLN A 257 20.42 5.60 37.83
CA GLN A 257 19.65 6.74 38.29
C GLN A 257 18.13 6.50 38.18
N THR A 258 17.69 5.74 37.19
CA THR A 258 16.28 5.43 36.94
C THR A 258 15.74 4.47 37.99
N ALA A 259 14.62 4.87 38.62
CA ALA A 259 13.85 4.07 39.55
C ALA A 259 12.37 4.26 39.25
N SER A 260 11.82 3.42 38.38
CA SER A 260 10.43 3.49 37.92
C SER A 260 9.41 3.41 39.07
N GLY A 261 9.74 2.68 40.13
CA GLY A 261 8.92 2.62 41.35
C GLY A 261 8.89 3.89 42.18
N LYS A 262 9.86 4.79 41.97
CA LYS A 262 9.87 6.13 42.54
C LYS A 262 9.34 7.18 41.54
N HIS A 263 8.96 6.77 40.31
CA HIS A 263 8.64 7.61 39.15
C HIS A 263 9.81 8.46 38.65
N VAL A 264 11.04 7.97 38.84
CA VAL A 264 12.26 8.63 38.37
C VAL A 264 12.71 7.92 37.09
N PHE A 265 12.71 8.65 35.98
CA PHE A 265 13.15 8.18 34.67
C PHE A 265 14.28 9.11 34.19
N VAL A 266 15.50 8.59 34.09
CA VAL A 266 16.68 9.36 33.71
C VAL A 266 17.20 8.82 32.39
N GLU A 267 17.16 9.66 31.36
CA GLU A 267 17.69 9.36 30.04
C GLU A 267 19.06 10.01 29.85
N GLU A 268 19.97 9.30 29.18
CA GLU A 268 21.30 9.79 28.82
C GLU A 268 21.60 9.49 27.34
N ASP A 269 22.39 10.35 26.70
CA ASP A 269 22.75 10.21 25.29
C ASP A 269 23.58 8.95 25.02
N ASN A 270 24.38 8.52 25.98
CA ASN A 270 25.16 7.28 25.91
C ASN A 270 24.27 6.01 25.89
N CYS A 271 22.97 6.11 26.24
CA CYS A 271 22.00 5.00 26.22
C CYS A 271 21.19 4.92 24.93
N ILE A 272 21.34 5.87 24.00
CA ILE A 272 20.63 5.85 22.72
C ILE A 272 20.99 4.63 21.86
N GLY A 273 22.26 4.20 21.91
CA GLY A 273 22.73 3.01 21.20
C GLY A 273 22.05 1.72 21.70
N CYS A 274 21.78 1.65 23.01
CA CYS A 274 21.07 0.51 23.61
C CYS A 274 19.63 0.42 23.10
N HIS A 275 18.91 1.54 23.05
CA HIS A 275 17.53 1.59 22.55
C HIS A 275 17.41 1.02 21.12
N PHE A 276 18.28 1.46 20.21
CA PHE A 276 18.26 0.96 18.82
C PHE A 276 18.63 -0.52 18.74
N SER A 277 19.72 -0.94 19.39
CA SER A 277 20.14 -2.35 19.38
C SER A 277 19.04 -3.26 19.95
N CYS A 278 18.41 -2.87 21.05
CA CYS A 278 17.35 -3.61 21.70
C CYS A 278 16.04 -3.66 20.93
N SER A 279 15.58 -2.54 20.36
CA SER A 279 14.35 -2.53 19.56
C SER A 279 14.50 -3.41 18.31
N HIS A 280 15.66 -3.38 17.67
CA HIS A 280 16.00 -4.23 16.53
C HIS A 280 16.12 -5.70 16.93
N PHE A 281 16.70 -6.00 18.09
CA PHE A 281 16.78 -7.35 18.64
C PHE A 281 15.39 -7.94 18.91
N VAL A 282 14.52 -7.18 19.59
CA VAL A 282 13.15 -7.58 19.94
C VAL A 282 12.33 -7.89 18.69
N LYS A 283 12.32 -7.00 17.69
CA LYS A 283 11.60 -7.27 16.44
C LYS A 283 12.16 -8.50 15.71
N TRP A 284 13.48 -8.64 15.66
CA TRP A 284 14.13 -9.77 14.99
C TRP A 284 13.82 -11.11 15.69
N ILE A 285 13.90 -11.18 17.02
CA ILE A 285 13.68 -12.43 17.77
C ILE A 285 12.22 -12.88 17.69
N ASP A 286 11.27 -11.95 17.74
CA ASP A 286 9.84 -12.23 17.57
C ASP A 286 9.56 -12.85 16.18
N ASN A 287 10.18 -12.30 15.13
CA ASN A 287 10.08 -12.85 13.77
C ASN A 287 10.71 -14.24 13.66
N GLN A 288 11.88 -14.46 14.27
CA GLN A 288 12.54 -15.78 14.29
C GLN A 288 11.70 -16.84 15.02
N LYS A 289 11.05 -16.47 16.13
CA LYS A 289 10.13 -17.38 16.84
C LYS A 289 8.98 -17.82 15.92
N LEU A 290 8.45 -16.89 15.13
CA LEU A 290 7.34 -17.22 14.22
C LEU A 290 7.79 -18.07 13.01
N GLU A 291 8.97 -17.82 12.46
CA GLU A 291 9.59 -18.71 11.46
C GLU A 291 9.79 -20.12 12.02
N PHE A 292 10.31 -20.23 13.24
CA PHE A 292 10.49 -21.51 13.95
C PHE A 292 9.18 -22.28 14.14
N LEU A 293 8.14 -21.63 14.67
CA LEU A 293 6.84 -22.28 14.93
C LEU A 293 6.22 -22.85 13.65
N LYS A 294 6.36 -22.15 12.51
CA LYS A 294 5.86 -22.63 11.21
C LYS A 294 6.67 -23.80 10.68
N GLN A 295 7.98 -23.80 10.88
CA GLN A 295 8.83 -24.94 10.52
C GLN A 295 8.49 -26.14 11.40
N LYS A 296 8.34 -25.96 12.72
CA LYS A 296 7.87 -27.02 13.63
C LYS A 296 6.57 -27.67 13.13
N GLU A 297 5.55 -26.86 12.80
CA GLU A 297 4.28 -27.35 12.25
C GLU A 297 4.44 -28.06 10.89
N LYS A 298 5.38 -27.59 10.05
CA LYS A 298 5.67 -28.22 8.75
C LYS A 298 6.33 -29.59 8.93
N TYR A 299 7.22 -29.75 9.89
CA TYR A 299 7.86 -31.02 10.21
C TYR A 299 6.80 -32.07 10.55
N GLU A 300 5.89 -31.74 11.46
CA GLU A 300 4.80 -32.62 11.89
C GLU A 300 3.92 -33.04 10.70
N LYS A 301 3.60 -32.10 9.80
CA LYS A 301 2.81 -32.38 8.60
C LYS A 301 3.52 -33.30 7.60
N GLU A 302 4.81 -33.09 7.32
CA GLU A 302 5.58 -33.96 6.42
C GLU A 302 5.75 -35.37 7.02
N MET A 303 6.01 -35.46 8.33
CA MET A 303 6.10 -36.75 9.02
C MET A 303 4.77 -37.52 8.94
N GLN A 304 3.65 -36.86 9.25
CA GLN A 304 2.31 -37.48 9.13
C GLN A 304 1.99 -37.91 7.70
N LYS A 305 2.40 -37.12 6.70
CA LYS A 305 2.14 -37.38 5.28
C LYS A 305 2.79 -38.66 4.78
N TYR A 306 4.01 -38.97 5.23
CA TYR A 306 4.79 -40.10 4.69
C TYR A 306 4.84 -41.34 5.60
N THR A 307 4.46 -41.22 6.87
CA THR A 307 4.54 -42.34 7.84
C THR A 307 3.19 -42.99 8.21
N LYS A 308 2.04 -42.34 7.95
CA LYS A 308 0.71 -42.94 8.22
C LYS A 308 0.15 -43.65 6.98
N VAL A 309 0.04 -44.98 7.03
CA VAL A 309 -0.72 -45.79 6.06
C VAL A 309 -2.21 -45.81 6.47
N ALA A 310 -3.03 -45.10 5.68
CA ALA A 310 -4.50 -45.17 5.50
C ALA A 310 -5.46 -45.09 6.72
N SER A 311 -6.22 -43.97 6.77
CA SER A 311 -7.68 -43.97 6.72
C SER A 311 -8.14 -42.62 6.17
N ARG A 312 -8.53 -42.57 4.89
CA ARG A 312 -9.10 -41.35 4.27
C ARG A 312 -10.54 -41.61 3.88
N SER A 313 -11.43 -40.76 4.38
CA SER A 313 -12.85 -40.74 4.06
C SER A 313 -13.09 -40.38 2.58
N SER A 314 -14.22 -40.88 2.04
CA SER A 314 -14.53 -40.88 0.60
C SER A 314 -14.68 -39.51 -0.07
N ARG A 315 -14.70 -38.39 0.67
CA ARG A 315 -14.94 -37.04 0.10
C ARG A 315 -13.73 -36.34 -0.52
N GLN A 316 -12.51 -36.84 -0.34
CA GLN A 316 -11.30 -36.23 -0.94
C GLN A 316 -10.93 -36.76 -2.33
N LYS A 317 -11.75 -37.64 -2.92
CA LYS A 317 -11.50 -38.27 -4.24
C LYS A 317 -11.53 -37.33 -5.46
N ARG A 318 -11.72 -36.02 -5.32
CA ARG A 318 -11.90 -35.08 -6.45
C ARG A 318 -10.78 -34.07 -6.69
N ALA A 319 -9.65 -34.15 -5.98
CA ALA A 319 -8.49 -33.34 -6.31
C ALA A 319 -7.27 -34.26 -6.48
N VAL A 320 -6.66 -34.19 -7.67
CA VAL A 320 -5.58 -35.04 -8.20
C VAL A 320 -6.08 -36.34 -8.84
N GLY A 321 -6.49 -36.22 -10.11
CA GLY A 321 -6.51 -37.36 -11.02
C GLY A 321 -5.07 -37.77 -11.34
N GLY A 322 -4.77 -39.06 -11.19
CA GLY A 322 -3.44 -39.63 -11.39
C GLY A 322 -3.27 -40.89 -10.54
N THR A 323 -3.81 -42.00 -11.03
CA THR A 323 -3.61 -43.36 -10.50
C THR A 323 -2.23 -43.88 -10.85
N THR A 324 -1.18 -43.47 -10.11
CA THR A 324 0.08 -44.23 -10.06
C THR A 324 0.72 -44.10 -8.67
N LYS A 325 0.96 -45.27 -8.05
CA LYS A 325 1.57 -45.45 -6.73
C LYS A 325 3.09 -45.26 -6.86
N TYR A 326 3.56 -44.02 -6.95
CA TYR A 326 5.00 -43.71 -6.99
C TYR A 326 5.50 -43.38 -5.57
N ASP A 327 6.23 -44.30 -4.93
CA ASP A 327 6.80 -44.09 -3.58
C ASP A 327 8.06 -43.20 -3.71
N ARG A 328 7.83 -41.88 -3.71
CA ARG A 328 8.84 -40.82 -3.91
C ARG A 328 10.01 -40.97 -2.91
N TYR A 329 11.22 -40.58 -3.32
CA TYR A 329 12.44 -40.60 -2.49
C TYR A 329 12.24 -40.05 -1.06
N GLU A 330 11.53 -38.94 -0.94
CA GLU A 330 11.23 -38.28 0.34
C GLU A 330 10.45 -39.20 1.28
N SER A 331 9.52 -40.01 0.76
CA SER A 331 8.78 -41.02 1.52
C SER A 331 9.73 -42.03 2.16
N LYS A 332 10.70 -42.54 1.39
CA LYS A 332 11.73 -43.47 1.89
C LYS A 332 12.60 -42.81 2.96
N PHE A 333 12.97 -41.55 2.76
CA PHE A 333 13.78 -40.81 3.73
C PHE A 333 13.04 -40.62 5.07
N TYR A 334 11.79 -40.14 5.05
CA TYR A 334 11.00 -39.94 6.27
C TYR A 334 10.64 -41.26 6.97
N LYS A 335 10.40 -42.35 6.22
CA LYS A 335 10.23 -43.69 6.79
C LYS A 335 11.50 -44.17 7.50
N LYS A 336 12.66 -44.04 6.85
CA LYS A 336 13.96 -44.33 7.48
C LYS A 336 14.22 -43.46 8.71
N MET A 337 13.92 -42.16 8.67
CA MET A 337 14.02 -41.29 9.84
C MET A 337 13.11 -41.73 11.00
N LYS A 338 11.93 -42.29 10.70
CA LYS A 338 11.04 -42.84 11.72
C LYS A 338 11.60 -44.16 12.29
N GLU A 339 12.09 -45.04 11.43
CA GLU A 339 12.63 -46.36 11.78
C GLU A 339 13.97 -46.27 12.54
N GLU A 340 14.86 -45.37 12.11
CA GLU A 340 16.18 -45.14 12.70
C GLU A 340 16.12 -43.98 13.72
N ASN A 341 16.30 -44.30 15.00
CA ASN A 341 16.51 -43.34 16.11
C ASN A 341 15.32 -42.48 16.57
N ASN A 342 14.07 -42.91 16.35
CA ASN A 342 12.87 -42.31 16.95
C ASN A 342 12.62 -40.83 16.57
N TYR A 343 12.97 -40.39 15.35
CA TYR A 343 12.67 -39.01 14.89
C TYR A 343 11.21 -38.79 14.47
N GLU A 344 10.26 -39.63 14.94
CA GLU A 344 8.83 -39.45 14.66
C GLU A 344 8.29 -38.14 15.25
N THR A 345 8.80 -37.75 16.42
CA THR A 345 8.46 -36.48 17.09
C THR A 345 9.45 -35.38 16.70
N VAL A 346 8.94 -34.17 16.44
CA VAL A 346 9.77 -33.01 16.09
C VAL A 346 10.80 -32.67 17.17
N GLU A 347 10.48 -32.92 18.45
CA GLU A 347 11.37 -32.71 19.60
C GLU A 347 12.71 -33.46 19.46
N ASN A 348 12.70 -34.69 18.95
CA ASN A 348 13.91 -35.49 18.77
C ASN A 348 14.77 -34.98 17.61
N PHE A 349 14.15 -34.42 16.57
CA PHE A 349 14.88 -33.72 15.50
C PHE A 349 15.50 -32.41 16.00
N LEU A 350 14.77 -31.65 16.82
CA LEU A 350 15.26 -30.39 17.41
C LEU A 350 16.46 -30.62 18.36
N ASP A 351 16.54 -31.79 19.01
CA ASP A 351 17.72 -32.18 19.79
C ASP A 351 19.00 -32.31 18.95
N LEU A 352 18.89 -32.61 17.65
CA LEU A 352 20.04 -32.59 16.75
C LEU A 352 20.51 -31.16 16.47
N LEU A 353 19.57 -30.25 16.21
CA LEU A 353 19.88 -28.84 15.96
C LEU A 353 20.51 -28.18 17.21
N ASN A 354 20.04 -28.55 18.40
CA ASN A 354 20.61 -28.09 19.67
C ASN A 354 22.07 -28.52 19.87
N LYS A 355 22.52 -29.61 19.24
CA LYS A 355 23.88 -30.16 19.40
C LYS A 355 24.91 -29.50 18.48
N GLU A 356 24.49 -28.64 17.57
CA GLU A 356 25.43 -27.93 16.70
C GLU A 356 26.40 -27.08 17.53
N GLU A 357 27.69 -27.09 17.15
CA GLU A 357 28.75 -26.36 17.87
C GLU A 357 28.40 -24.86 17.99
N VAL A 358 27.84 -24.28 16.92
CA VAL A 358 27.41 -22.88 16.90
C VAL A 358 26.24 -22.59 17.83
N CYS A 359 25.42 -23.58 18.19
CA CYS A 359 24.31 -23.42 19.12
C CYS A 359 24.71 -23.71 20.58
N THR A 360 25.79 -24.47 20.79
CA THR A 360 26.28 -24.88 22.13
C THR A 360 27.40 -23.97 22.69
N LYS A 361 28.24 -23.37 21.84
CA LYS A 361 29.38 -22.54 22.28
C LYS A 361 28.92 -21.32 23.09
N LYS A 362 29.40 -21.15 24.32
CA LYS A 362 29.09 -19.96 25.16
C LYS A 362 29.76 -18.70 24.60
N LEU A 363 29.19 -17.53 24.87
CA LEU A 363 29.76 -16.23 24.45
C LEU A 363 30.95 -15.81 25.34
N ASN A 364 30.93 -16.19 26.62
CA ASN A 364 31.87 -15.80 27.66
C ASN A 364 31.51 -16.55 28.97
N ASP A 365 32.51 -16.76 29.85
CA ASP A 365 32.36 -17.53 31.11
C ASP A 365 31.50 -16.82 32.19
N GLN A 366 31.08 -15.57 31.94
CA GLN A 366 30.36 -14.73 32.92
C GLN A 366 28.83 -14.65 32.73
N ASP A 367 28.30 -15.19 31.61
CA ASP A 367 26.91 -14.98 31.14
C ASP A 367 26.15 -16.29 30.82
N GLU A 368 26.37 -17.32 31.64
CA GLU A 368 26.05 -18.73 31.34
C GLU A 368 24.60 -19.07 30.99
N GLU A 369 23.61 -18.23 31.35
CA GLU A 369 22.19 -18.57 31.14
C GLU A 369 21.54 -17.95 29.89
N GLU A 370 22.10 -16.88 29.31
CA GLU A 370 21.37 -16.08 28.31
C GLU A 370 21.73 -16.41 26.85
N GLY A 371 22.88 -17.06 26.65
CA GLY A 371 23.35 -17.56 25.37
C GLY A 371 22.90 -18.98 25.02
N THR A 372 22.28 -19.70 25.97
CA THR A 372 21.92 -21.12 25.80
C THR A 372 20.67 -21.27 24.94
N ILE A 373 20.83 -21.94 23.80
CA ILE A 373 19.76 -22.19 22.83
C ILE A 373 19.25 -23.61 23.01
N ASN A 374 17.94 -23.76 23.15
CA ASN A 374 17.26 -25.06 23.21
C ASN A 374 15.91 -24.99 22.49
N PHE A 375 15.83 -25.50 21.27
CA PHE A 375 14.62 -25.50 20.47
C PHE A 375 13.51 -26.44 20.97
N LYS A 376 13.83 -27.45 21.80
CA LYS A 376 12.90 -28.52 22.20
C LYS A 376 11.76 -28.01 23.08
N ASN A 377 12.05 -27.08 23.99
CA ASN A 377 11.11 -26.63 25.03
C ASN A 377 10.28 -25.41 24.60
N VAL A 378 10.18 -25.10 23.30
CA VAL A 378 9.47 -23.92 22.79
C VAL A 378 8.00 -24.28 22.58
N ASN A 379 7.09 -23.66 23.35
CA ASN A 379 5.66 -23.95 23.30
C ASN A 379 4.91 -23.02 22.33
N SER A 380 3.83 -23.53 21.75
CA SER A 380 3.01 -22.81 20.76
C SER A 380 1.97 -21.85 21.38
N THR A 381 1.79 -21.86 22.70
CA THR A 381 0.60 -21.30 23.36
C THR A 381 0.79 -19.99 24.14
N SER A 382 2.01 -19.47 24.31
CA SER A 382 2.24 -18.34 25.23
C SER A 382 2.76 -17.09 24.53
N ALA A 383 2.00 -15.99 24.60
CA ALA A 383 2.40 -14.63 24.21
C ALA A 383 3.23 -13.91 25.30
N GLY A 384 3.63 -14.62 26.35
CA GLY A 384 4.56 -14.17 27.38
C GLY A 384 5.44 -15.35 27.79
N GLY A 385 6.75 -15.12 27.86
CA GLY A 385 7.86 -16.00 28.28
C GLY A 385 7.60 -17.51 28.27
N ASP A 386 8.32 -18.24 27.41
CA ASP A 386 8.35 -19.71 27.49
C ASP A 386 8.92 -20.10 28.87
N GLY A 387 8.07 -20.59 29.78
CA GLY A 387 8.30 -20.71 31.23
C GLY A 387 9.47 -21.59 31.73
N SER A 388 10.45 -21.87 30.88
CA SER A 388 11.78 -22.41 31.22
C SER A 388 12.79 -22.28 30.06
N ASN A 389 12.41 -21.75 28.89
CA ASN A 389 13.22 -21.77 27.67
C ASN A 389 13.55 -20.36 27.16
N LYS A 390 14.83 -19.97 27.27
CA LYS A 390 15.32 -18.63 26.92
C LYS A 390 15.67 -18.41 25.45
N THR A 391 15.38 -19.40 24.58
CA THR A 391 15.82 -19.38 23.16
C THR A 391 15.31 -18.15 22.41
N PHE A 392 14.01 -17.86 22.50
CA PHE A 392 13.36 -16.72 21.83
C PHE A 392 12.99 -15.59 22.80
N ASP A 393 13.51 -15.62 24.03
CA ASP A 393 13.25 -14.57 24.99
C ASP A 393 13.96 -13.28 24.60
N HIS A 394 13.33 -12.16 24.97
CA HIS A 394 13.97 -10.87 24.91
C HIS A 394 15.12 -10.88 25.92
N THR A 395 16.30 -10.48 25.47
CA THR A 395 17.50 -10.43 26.32
C THR A 395 17.25 -9.57 27.57
N THR A 396 17.77 -10.01 28.72
CA THR A 396 17.75 -9.28 29.99
C THR A 396 18.45 -7.92 29.87
N TYR A 397 19.43 -7.80 28.97
CA TYR A 397 20.07 -6.53 28.63
C TYR A 397 19.11 -5.52 28.00
N CYS A 398 18.07 -6.02 27.35
CA CYS A 398 17.00 -5.25 26.73
C CYS A 398 15.70 -5.31 27.53
N GLN A 399 15.77 -5.56 28.84
CA GLN A 399 14.63 -5.38 29.75
C GLN A 399 14.63 -3.95 30.32
N ALA A 400 13.45 -3.47 30.70
CA ALA A 400 13.31 -2.19 31.39
C ALA A 400 14.14 -2.16 32.68
N CYS A 401 14.61 -0.98 33.07
CA CYS A 401 15.39 -0.83 34.30
C CYS A 401 14.69 -1.47 35.51
N PRO A 402 15.44 -2.04 36.47
CA PRO A 402 14.86 -2.58 37.68
C PRO A 402 13.97 -1.55 38.38
N TRP A 403 12.90 -2.03 39.03
CA TRP A 403 11.91 -1.18 39.70
C TRP A 403 12.51 -0.10 40.62
N CYS A 404 13.64 -0.41 41.25
CA CYS A 404 14.36 0.48 42.16
C CYS A 404 15.69 1.02 41.63
N GLY A 405 15.99 0.79 40.37
CA GLY A 405 17.30 1.04 39.79
C GLY A 405 18.31 -0.05 40.11
N ALA A 406 19.52 0.12 39.60
CA ALA A 406 20.64 -0.79 39.68
C ALA A 406 21.85 -0.13 40.37
N GLU A 407 22.72 -0.94 40.95
CA GLU A 407 23.98 -0.55 41.57
C GLU A 407 25.10 -1.52 41.19
N GLN A 408 26.34 -1.05 41.15
CA GLN A 408 27.50 -1.91 40.96
C GLN A 408 27.93 -2.49 42.31
N LYS A 409 28.27 -3.78 42.34
CA LYS A 409 28.92 -4.38 43.51
C LYS A 409 30.38 -3.90 43.62
N ASN A 410 30.81 -3.55 44.82
CA ASN A 410 32.22 -3.22 45.12
C ASN A 410 33.08 -4.49 45.06
N GLY A 411 33.98 -4.59 44.07
CA GLY A 411 34.92 -5.70 43.86
C GLY A 411 35.46 -5.76 42.42
N ALA A 412 36.54 -6.51 42.18
CA ALA A 412 37.38 -6.47 40.97
C ALA A 412 36.67 -6.68 39.61
N ASN A 413 35.40 -7.12 39.57
CA ASN A 413 34.63 -7.35 38.34
C ASN A 413 33.31 -6.53 38.23
N GLY A 414 33.05 -5.55 39.11
CA GLY A 414 32.05 -4.48 38.89
C GLY A 414 30.62 -4.87 38.42
N LYS A 415 30.11 -6.07 38.74
CA LYS A 415 28.84 -6.56 38.20
C LYS A 415 27.64 -5.77 38.74
N TRP A 416 26.77 -5.33 37.83
CA TRP A 416 25.54 -4.62 38.16
C TRP A 416 24.48 -5.54 38.78
N THR A 417 23.81 -5.07 39.81
CA THR A 417 22.67 -5.76 40.45
C THR A 417 21.51 -4.80 40.74
N PRO A 418 20.25 -5.28 40.71
CA PRO A 418 19.11 -4.50 41.18
C PRO A 418 19.30 -4.05 42.64
N LYS A 419 18.98 -2.80 42.95
CA LYS A 419 19.00 -2.29 44.33
C LYS A 419 17.99 -3.08 45.19
N LYS A 420 18.41 -3.51 46.38
CA LYS A 420 17.57 -4.26 47.33
C LYS A 420 16.51 -3.41 48.06
N GLU A 421 16.55 -2.08 47.92
CA GLU A 421 15.62 -1.17 48.59
C GLU A 421 14.14 -1.49 48.28
N THR A 422 13.27 -1.26 49.26
CA THR A 422 11.82 -1.29 49.05
C THR A 422 11.35 0.04 48.45
N CYS A 423 11.37 0.18 47.13
CA CYS A 423 10.52 1.19 46.49
C CYS A 423 9.08 0.84 46.84
N GLY A 424 8.45 1.64 47.70
CA GLY A 424 7.19 1.34 48.37
C GLY A 424 6.09 0.78 47.46
N LYS A 425 5.08 0.14 48.08
CA LYS A 425 3.89 -0.39 47.38
C LYS A 425 3.39 0.67 46.38
N GLY A 426 3.24 0.27 45.11
CA GLY A 426 3.03 1.17 43.97
C GLY A 426 2.12 2.34 44.33
N LYS A 427 2.63 3.56 44.16
CA LYS A 427 1.94 4.79 44.58
C LYS A 427 0.60 4.90 43.86
N ASP A 428 -0.36 5.48 44.57
CA ASP A 428 -1.64 5.84 43.99
C ASP A 428 -1.45 6.84 42.83
N TYR A 429 -2.04 6.53 41.68
CA TYR A 429 -1.97 7.35 40.47
C TYR A 429 -3.00 8.50 40.49
N THR A 430 -3.93 8.51 41.46
CA THR A 430 -5.01 9.51 41.59
C THR A 430 -4.51 10.94 41.79
N LYS A 431 -3.27 11.12 42.27
CA LYS A 431 -2.66 12.44 42.50
C LYS A 431 -2.30 13.20 41.21
N TYR A 432 -2.13 12.49 40.08
CA TYR A 432 -1.77 13.11 38.81
C TYR A 432 -3.04 13.57 38.07
N LYS A 433 -3.18 14.89 37.88
CA LYS A 433 -4.38 15.47 37.26
C LYS A 433 -4.33 15.43 35.73
N GLU A 434 -3.15 15.61 35.15
CA GLU A 434 -2.97 15.61 33.70
C GLU A 434 -2.72 14.21 33.17
N THR A 435 -3.79 13.60 32.64
CA THR A 435 -3.73 12.26 32.05
C THR A 435 -4.16 12.25 30.60
N THR A 436 -3.67 11.28 29.84
CA THR A 436 -4.12 11.00 28.48
C THR A 436 -4.23 9.49 28.29
N THR A 437 -5.42 9.01 27.94
CA THR A 437 -5.64 7.61 27.56
C THR A 437 -5.35 7.42 26.08
N ILE A 438 -4.51 6.44 25.75
CA ILE A 438 -4.06 6.12 24.40
C ILE A 438 -4.27 4.63 24.14
N GLU A 439 -5.11 4.30 23.17
CA GLU A 439 -5.37 2.91 22.77
C GLU A 439 -4.53 2.51 21.57
N ILE A 440 -3.52 1.68 21.79
CA ILE A 440 -2.57 1.25 20.76
C ILE A 440 -3.00 -0.09 20.13
N LEU A 441 -3.18 -0.10 18.82
CA LEU A 441 -3.39 -1.31 18.04
C LEU A 441 -2.07 -2.09 17.89
N THR A 442 -2.01 -3.31 18.44
CA THR A 442 -0.82 -4.18 18.46
C THR A 442 -0.88 -5.35 17.47
N GLY A 443 -2.09 -5.80 17.14
CA GLY A 443 -2.32 -6.89 16.18
C GLY A 443 -2.00 -8.30 16.71
N ASP A 444 -2.29 -9.32 15.92
CA ASP A 444 -1.99 -10.72 16.27
C ASP A 444 -0.49 -11.01 16.13
N LYS A 445 0.21 -11.12 17.27
CA LYS A 445 1.66 -11.41 17.36
C LYS A 445 2.07 -12.76 16.73
N ARG A 446 1.12 -13.61 16.35
CA ARG A 446 1.36 -14.91 15.67
C ARG A 446 1.32 -14.82 14.15
N GLN A 447 1.09 -13.65 13.57
CA GLN A 447 0.97 -13.46 12.12
C GLN A 447 2.08 -12.53 11.60
N LEU A 448 2.78 -12.96 10.54
CA LEU A 448 3.74 -12.11 9.81
C LEU A 448 3.07 -11.26 8.74
N ASP A 449 1.93 -11.72 8.24
CA ASP A 449 1.19 -11.10 7.13
C ASP A 449 0.32 -9.97 7.70
N MET A 450 0.46 -8.76 7.18
CA MET A 450 -0.16 -7.56 7.76
C MET A 450 -1.68 -7.64 7.72
N VAL A 451 -2.24 -8.10 6.61
CA VAL A 451 -3.69 -8.33 6.48
C VAL A 451 -4.16 -9.33 7.53
N LYS A 452 -3.43 -10.43 7.77
CA LYS A 452 -3.77 -11.42 8.79
C LYS A 452 -3.58 -10.92 10.22
N LYS A 453 -2.47 -10.22 10.48
CA LYS A 453 -2.11 -9.60 11.77
C LYS A 453 -3.24 -8.69 12.25
N TYR A 454 -3.86 -7.95 11.32
CA TYR A 454 -4.96 -7.02 11.62
C TYR A 454 -6.34 -7.51 11.18
N LYS A 455 -6.48 -8.78 10.74
CA LYS A 455 -7.75 -9.32 10.21
C LYS A 455 -8.92 -9.17 11.17
N LYS A 456 -8.70 -9.44 12.46
CA LYS A 456 -9.74 -9.29 13.50
C LYS A 456 -10.20 -7.83 13.61
N PHE A 457 -9.27 -6.88 13.59
CA PHE A 457 -9.56 -5.43 13.59
C PHE A 457 -10.34 -5.01 12.33
N CYS A 458 -9.88 -5.45 11.17
CA CYS A 458 -10.45 -5.06 9.88
C CYS A 458 -11.87 -5.59 9.65
N ASN A 459 -12.18 -6.78 10.16
CA ASN A 459 -13.50 -7.41 10.06
C ASN A 459 -14.54 -6.78 11.00
N GLY A 460 -14.15 -6.20 12.14
CA GLY A 460 -15.04 -5.57 13.12
C GLY A 460 -15.49 -4.14 12.77
N ASN A 461 -15.60 -3.81 11.47
CA ASN A 461 -15.83 -2.45 10.96
C ASN A 461 -14.82 -1.39 11.44
N GLY A 462 -13.65 -1.79 11.95
CA GLY A 462 -12.67 -0.88 12.55
C GLY A 462 -13.14 -0.16 13.82
N LYS A 463 -14.34 -0.48 14.34
CA LYS A 463 -14.97 0.19 15.49
C LYS A 463 -15.14 -0.69 16.73
N ASN A 464 -15.05 -2.03 16.61
CA ASN A 464 -15.30 -2.94 17.73
C ASN A 464 -14.16 -3.94 17.95
N GLY A 465 -13.11 -3.53 18.68
CA GLY A 465 -12.68 -4.31 19.84
C GLY A 465 -13.48 -3.75 21.02
N ALA A 466 -14.22 -4.58 21.74
CA ALA A 466 -15.28 -4.18 22.68
C ALA A 466 -15.04 -2.83 23.40
N THR A 467 -15.83 -1.81 23.05
CA THR A 467 -16.02 -0.64 23.91
C THR A 467 -17.06 -0.99 24.96
N GLY A 468 -16.70 -0.80 26.22
CA GLY A 468 -17.60 -1.04 27.33
C GLY A 468 -17.01 -0.61 28.66
N ALA A 469 -16.85 0.70 28.85
CA ALA A 469 -17.27 1.38 30.08
C ALA A 469 -17.14 2.91 29.94
N THR A 470 -18.28 3.59 29.94
CA THR A 470 -18.43 4.90 30.56
C THR A 470 -18.13 4.80 32.06
N PRO A 471 -17.78 5.91 32.75
CA PRO A 471 -17.11 5.88 34.06
C PRO A 471 -17.95 5.37 35.25
N ASN A 472 -19.22 4.98 35.05
CA ASN A 472 -20.12 4.54 36.13
C ASN A 472 -21.18 3.59 35.57
N ALA A 473 -20.93 2.28 35.56
CA ALA A 473 -21.99 1.28 35.46
C ALA A 473 -21.53 -0.06 36.06
N THR A 474 -22.26 -0.50 37.07
CA THR A 474 -22.15 -1.78 37.76
C THR A 474 -22.57 -2.94 36.83
N SER A 475 -21.70 -3.97 36.77
CA SER A 475 -21.96 -5.38 36.40
C SER A 475 -22.87 -5.70 35.20
N GLY A 476 -22.27 -6.23 34.13
CA GLY A 476 -22.98 -6.93 33.05
C GLY A 476 -22.02 -7.55 32.02
N GLU A 477 -21.67 -8.82 32.24
CA GLU A 477 -21.00 -9.82 31.37
C GLU A 477 -20.08 -9.35 30.21
N LYS A 478 -18.76 -9.46 30.45
CA LYS A 478 -17.68 -9.38 29.45
C LYS A 478 -17.55 -10.70 28.67
N GLY A 479 -17.34 -10.61 27.36
CA GLY A 479 -17.10 -11.76 26.48
C GLY A 479 -15.88 -12.59 26.90
N LYS A 480 -16.09 -13.89 27.10
CA LYS A 480 -15.06 -14.90 27.41
C LYS A 480 -14.24 -15.20 26.14
N ASN A 481 -13.04 -14.62 26.01
CA ASN A 481 -11.81 -15.21 25.44
C ASN A 481 -10.78 -14.11 25.13
N GLY A 482 -9.56 -14.25 25.66
CA GLY A 482 -8.54 -13.20 25.78
C GLY A 482 -7.80 -12.75 24.51
N ASP A 483 -8.53 -12.40 23.46
CA ASP A 483 -8.03 -11.97 22.13
C ASP A 483 -8.16 -10.45 21.89
N ASN A 484 -7.82 -9.61 22.88
CA ASN A 484 -7.78 -8.16 22.65
C ASN A 484 -6.52 -7.80 21.86
N ILE A 485 -6.68 -7.22 20.66
CA ILE A 485 -5.57 -6.81 19.76
C ILE A 485 -5.17 -5.34 19.94
N THR A 486 -5.69 -4.71 21.00
CA THR A 486 -5.41 -3.33 21.40
C THR A 486 -4.95 -3.32 22.86
N GLU A 487 -3.95 -2.50 23.15
CA GLU A 487 -3.43 -2.23 24.48
C GLU A 487 -3.82 -0.81 24.91
N THR A 488 -4.33 -0.66 26.14
CA THR A 488 -4.73 0.65 26.68
C THR A 488 -3.62 1.20 27.57
N TRP A 489 -3.12 2.38 27.22
CA TRP A 489 -2.08 3.08 27.95
C TRP A 489 -2.64 4.35 28.55
N ILE A 490 -2.30 4.63 29.82
CA ILE A 490 -2.58 5.93 30.45
C ILE A 490 -1.25 6.62 30.68
N CYS A 491 -1.06 7.77 30.04
CA CYS A 491 0.11 8.62 30.19
C CYS A 491 -0.19 9.77 31.16
N TYR A 492 0.78 10.08 32.01
CA TYR A 492 0.69 11.03 33.12
C TYR A 492 1.79 12.07 32.99
N TYR A 493 1.43 13.34 33.17
CA TYR A 493 2.37 14.45 33.20
C TYR A 493 2.22 15.27 34.49
N ASP A 494 3.33 15.68 35.09
CA ASP A 494 3.39 16.57 36.25
C ASP A 494 4.66 17.42 36.20
N GLU A 495 4.53 18.74 36.32
CA GLU A 495 5.66 19.68 36.39
C GLU A 495 6.52 19.49 37.65
N ASN A 496 6.08 18.66 38.61
CA ASN A 496 6.76 18.31 39.86
C ASN A 496 7.12 19.56 40.69
N LYS A 497 6.20 20.53 40.76
CA LYS A 497 6.37 21.83 41.46
C LYS A 497 6.71 21.68 42.94
N GLU A 498 6.23 20.62 43.57
CA GLU A 498 6.45 20.32 44.99
C GLU A 498 7.78 19.58 45.24
N LYS A 499 8.59 19.31 44.20
CA LYS A 499 9.87 18.59 44.26
C LYS A 499 9.81 17.25 45.01
N LEU A 500 8.64 16.61 45.02
CA LEU A 500 8.37 15.39 45.78
C LEU A 500 9.20 14.19 45.29
N TYR A 501 9.64 14.19 44.02
CA TYR A 501 10.32 13.06 43.37
C TYR A 501 11.56 13.46 42.55
N GLY A 502 12.37 14.40 43.05
CA GLY A 502 13.55 14.93 42.37
C GLY A 502 13.31 16.31 41.75
N SER A 503 14.26 16.79 40.93
CA SER A 503 14.24 18.16 40.36
C SER A 503 13.60 18.30 38.98
N ARG A 504 13.21 17.20 38.32
CA ARG A 504 12.68 17.18 36.95
C ARG A 504 11.17 16.92 36.93
N ALA A 505 10.51 17.31 35.84
CA ALA A 505 9.12 16.96 35.56
C ALA A 505 8.93 15.44 35.45
N ILE A 506 7.74 14.95 35.79
CA ILE A 506 7.38 13.53 35.75
C ILE A 506 6.55 13.30 34.49
N ASN A 507 7.02 12.44 33.59
CA ASN A 507 6.30 12.10 32.38
C ASN A 507 6.42 10.61 32.00
N PHE A 508 5.35 9.84 32.18
CA PHE A 508 5.37 8.37 31.99
C PHE A 508 4.03 7.79 31.57
N CYS A 509 4.05 6.61 30.96
CA CYS A 509 2.88 5.86 30.56
C CYS A 509 2.79 4.52 31.29
N VAL A 510 1.58 4.10 31.64
CA VAL A 510 1.27 2.84 32.32
C VAL A 510 0.30 2.02 31.50
N LEU A 511 0.67 0.77 31.24
CA LEU A 511 -0.21 -0.21 30.58
C LEU A 511 -1.32 -0.63 31.55
N GLN A 512 -2.57 -0.60 31.09
CA GLN A 512 -3.71 -1.11 31.82
C GLN A 512 -3.96 -2.57 31.36
N ASP A 513 -3.64 -3.55 32.20
CA ASP A 513 -3.87 -4.98 31.92
C ASP A 513 -4.98 -5.54 32.83
N ASP A 514 -6.06 -6.01 32.20
CA ASP A 514 -7.22 -6.62 32.85
C ASP A 514 -6.98 -8.09 33.25
N LYS A 515 -5.87 -8.74 32.81
CA LYS A 515 -5.62 -10.17 33.03
C LYS A 515 -4.98 -10.51 34.39
N ALA A 516 -4.57 -9.52 35.18
CA ALA A 516 -3.98 -9.74 36.50
C ALA A 516 -5.05 -9.94 37.58
N GLY A 517 -5.71 -11.10 37.55
CA GLY A 517 -6.45 -11.58 38.70
C GLY A 517 -5.51 -11.68 39.91
N THR A 518 -5.91 -11.02 41.00
CA THR A 518 -5.38 -11.18 42.38
C THR A 518 -3.92 -10.75 42.64
N SER A 519 -3.79 -9.77 43.55
CA SER A 519 -2.60 -9.39 44.35
C SER A 519 -1.45 -8.59 43.68
N LYS A 520 -1.41 -7.27 43.99
CA LYS A 520 -0.21 -6.43 44.24
C LYS A 520 1.07 -6.71 43.40
N LYS A 521 1.00 -6.82 42.07
CA LYS A 521 2.20 -6.90 41.20
C LYS A 521 2.29 -5.73 40.21
N LYS A 522 3.52 -5.27 40.00
CA LYS A 522 3.97 -4.05 39.31
C LYS A 522 3.25 -3.81 37.98
N LYS A 523 2.54 -2.68 37.83
CA LYS A 523 2.04 -2.24 36.52
C LYS A 523 3.23 -1.92 35.62
N TYR A 524 3.23 -2.40 34.37
CA TYR A 524 4.29 -2.07 33.41
C TYR A 524 4.21 -0.58 33.05
N SER A 525 5.29 0.15 33.29
CA SER A 525 5.39 1.58 33.05
C SER A 525 6.71 1.94 32.37
N MET A 526 6.70 2.93 31.50
CA MET A 526 7.87 3.50 30.83
C MET A 526 7.77 5.02 30.75
N SER A 527 8.87 5.72 30.50
CA SER A 527 8.80 7.15 30.20
C SER A 527 7.92 7.40 28.98
N TYR A 528 7.31 8.58 28.91
CA TYR A 528 6.53 8.95 27.73
C TYR A 528 7.40 9.03 26.47
N ASN A 529 8.66 9.46 26.59
CA ASN A 529 9.58 9.48 25.45
C ASN A 529 9.87 8.08 24.91
N ALA A 530 10.05 7.09 25.78
CA ALA A 530 10.18 5.69 25.37
C ALA A 530 8.92 5.16 24.68
N PHE A 531 7.74 5.49 25.23
CA PHE A 531 6.45 5.16 24.61
C PHE A 531 6.32 5.79 23.21
N PHE A 532 6.69 7.07 23.09
CA PHE A 532 6.68 7.83 21.84
C PHE A 532 7.55 7.18 20.76
N TRP A 533 8.83 6.90 21.06
CA TRP A 533 9.74 6.31 20.08
C TRP A 533 9.41 4.86 19.74
N LYS A 534 8.92 4.09 20.70
CA LYS A 534 8.39 2.74 20.46
C LYS A 534 7.23 2.80 19.45
N TRP A 535 6.31 3.75 19.61
CA TRP A 535 5.20 3.92 18.67
C TRP A 535 5.68 4.33 17.28
N VAL A 536 6.57 5.32 17.18
CA VAL A 536 7.14 5.80 15.90
C VAL A 536 7.82 4.66 15.16
N TYR A 537 8.65 3.87 15.84
CA TYR A 537 9.31 2.70 15.27
C TYR A 537 8.30 1.71 14.68
N HIS A 538 7.30 1.29 15.46
CA HIS A 538 6.31 0.32 14.99
C HIS A 538 5.46 0.86 13.83
N MET A 539 5.09 2.14 13.85
CA MET A 539 4.30 2.76 12.78
C MET A 539 5.06 2.76 11.45
N LEU A 540 6.32 3.21 11.44
CA LEU A 540 7.16 3.28 10.23
C LEU A 540 7.38 1.88 9.63
N HIS A 541 7.67 0.91 10.49
CA HIS A 541 7.95 -0.46 10.08
C HIS A 541 6.71 -1.19 9.59
N ASP A 542 5.59 -1.08 10.29
CA ASP A 542 4.33 -1.67 9.85
C ASP A 542 3.88 -1.04 8.52
N SER A 543 4.15 0.25 8.29
CA SER A 543 3.89 0.90 6.99
C SER A 543 4.70 0.27 5.85
N LEU A 544 6.00 0.02 6.08
CA LEU A 544 6.86 -0.68 5.12
C LEU A 544 6.36 -2.09 4.83
N ASP A 545 5.94 -2.83 5.86
CA ASP A 545 5.40 -4.17 5.72
C ASP A 545 4.07 -4.16 4.93
N TRP A 546 3.19 -3.18 5.16
CA TRP A 546 1.98 -2.97 4.36
C TRP A 546 2.29 -2.69 2.89
N ARG A 547 3.22 -1.77 2.60
CA ARG A 547 3.63 -1.47 1.22
C ARG A 547 4.27 -2.65 0.52
N LYS A 548 5.05 -3.44 1.24
CA LYS A 548 5.66 -4.65 0.69
C LYS A 548 4.61 -5.69 0.28
N GLU A 549 3.55 -5.85 1.06
CA GLU A 549 2.46 -6.79 0.79
C GLU A 549 1.49 -6.27 -0.28
N LEU A 550 1.06 -5.02 -0.17
CA LEU A 550 0.06 -4.40 -1.04
C LEU A 550 0.65 -3.60 -2.19
N GLY A 551 1.98 -3.54 -2.33
CA GLY A 551 2.64 -2.68 -3.31
C GLY A 551 2.17 -2.93 -4.74
N SER A 552 1.87 -4.18 -5.10
CA SER A 552 1.27 -4.47 -6.41
C SER A 552 -0.14 -3.88 -6.58
N CYS A 553 -0.97 -3.93 -5.54
CA CYS A 553 -2.30 -3.35 -5.54
C CYS A 553 -2.24 -1.81 -5.56
N ILE A 554 -1.34 -1.22 -4.78
CA ILE A 554 -1.14 0.24 -4.70
C ILE A 554 -0.61 0.77 -6.05
N ASN A 555 0.42 0.14 -6.61
CA ASN A 555 1.00 0.56 -7.89
C ASN A 555 0.03 0.37 -9.07
N ASP A 556 -0.73 -0.72 -9.05
CA ASP A 556 -1.78 -0.94 -10.03
C ASP A 556 -2.88 0.12 -9.89
N ALA A 557 -3.22 0.55 -8.68
CA ALA A 557 -4.16 1.64 -8.48
C ALA A 557 -3.66 2.99 -8.96
N LYS A 558 -2.37 3.30 -8.75
CA LYS A 558 -1.73 4.49 -9.31
C LYS A 558 -1.74 4.50 -10.85
N SER A 559 -1.64 3.33 -11.46
CA SER A 559 -1.67 3.16 -12.92
C SER A 559 -3.07 2.86 -13.49
N GLY A 560 -4.11 2.85 -12.64
CA GLY A 560 -5.49 2.56 -13.03
C GLY A 560 -5.78 1.10 -13.40
N LYS A 561 -4.86 0.14 -13.17
CA LYS A 561 -4.93 -1.28 -13.56
C LYS A 561 -5.43 -2.21 -12.43
N CYS A 562 -6.59 -1.92 -11.86
CA CYS A 562 -7.08 -2.55 -10.64
C CYS A 562 -7.28 -4.08 -10.72
N ARG A 563 -6.78 -4.83 -9.72
CA ARG A 563 -6.94 -6.30 -9.61
C ARG A 563 -8.12 -6.70 -8.73
N LYS A 564 -8.84 -7.76 -9.14
CA LYS A 564 -9.82 -8.43 -8.28
C LYS A 564 -9.11 -9.05 -7.07
N GLY A 565 -9.51 -8.65 -5.87
CA GLY A 565 -8.94 -9.11 -4.59
C GLY A 565 -8.28 -8.01 -3.76
N CYS A 566 -7.77 -6.94 -4.38
CA CYS A 566 -7.07 -5.85 -3.68
C CYS A 566 -7.99 -5.00 -2.78
N LYS A 567 -9.27 -4.89 -3.13
CA LYS A 567 -10.22 -4.03 -2.43
C LYS A 567 -10.32 -4.32 -0.92
N GLY A 568 -10.40 -5.60 -0.54
CA GLY A 568 -10.54 -5.98 0.87
C GLY A 568 -9.26 -5.71 1.67
N ASP A 569 -8.12 -6.05 1.09
CA ASP A 569 -6.81 -5.87 1.73
C ASP A 569 -6.46 -4.37 1.84
N CYS A 570 -6.75 -3.58 0.81
CA CYS A 570 -6.58 -2.12 0.83
C CYS A 570 -7.58 -1.39 1.72
N ASP A 571 -8.81 -1.91 1.90
CA ASP A 571 -9.73 -1.42 2.93
C ASP A 571 -9.20 -1.67 4.34
N CYS A 572 -8.61 -2.85 4.58
CA CYS A 572 -7.96 -3.17 5.84
C CYS A 572 -6.77 -2.24 6.12
N PHE A 573 -5.95 -1.97 5.09
CA PHE A 573 -4.86 -1.01 5.19
C PHE A 573 -5.35 0.41 5.51
N LEU A 574 -6.38 0.89 4.81
CA LEU A 574 -6.99 2.20 5.08
C LEU A 574 -7.52 2.32 6.53
N LYS A 575 -8.17 1.27 7.04
CA LYS A 575 -8.62 1.20 8.44
C LYS A 575 -7.45 1.28 9.42
N TRP A 576 -6.33 0.60 9.10
CA TRP A 576 -5.11 0.65 9.91
C TRP A 576 -4.53 2.08 9.95
N VAL A 577 -4.42 2.74 8.80
CA VAL A 577 -3.93 4.14 8.72
C VAL A 577 -4.77 5.07 9.59
N LYS A 578 -6.11 5.01 9.48
CA LYS A 578 -7.02 5.82 10.30
C LYS A 578 -6.89 5.59 11.79
N LYS A 579 -6.65 4.34 12.21
CA LYS A 579 -6.39 4.03 13.62
C LYS A 579 -5.05 4.63 14.06
N LYS A 580 -4.02 4.60 13.21
CA LYS A 580 -2.73 5.25 13.49
C LYS A 580 -2.81 6.78 13.53
N GLU A 581 -3.63 7.41 12.70
CA GLU A 581 -3.93 8.85 12.81
C GLU A 581 -4.55 9.20 14.17
N THR A 582 -5.49 8.37 14.63
CA THR A 582 -6.14 8.54 15.94
C THR A 582 -5.15 8.37 17.09
N GLU A 583 -4.32 7.33 17.05
CA GLU A 583 -3.25 7.09 18.03
C GLU A 583 -2.27 8.26 18.07
N TRP A 584 -1.82 8.73 16.89
CA TRP A 584 -0.89 9.84 16.76
C TRP A 584 -1.47 11.16 17.27
N GLY A 585 -2.75 11.42 17.03
CA GLY A 585 -3.46 12.57 17.59
C GLY A 585 -3.38 12.63 19.11
N LYS A 586 -3.61 11.49 19.78
CA LYS A 586 -3.52 11.37 21.25
C LYS A 586 -2.09 11.48 21.78
N ILE A 587 -1.11 10.96 21.04
CA ILE A 587 0.31 11.14 21.34
C ILE A 587 0.66 12.64 21.25
N LYS A 588 0.34 13.33 20.16
CA LYS A 588 0.56 14.79 20.03
C LYS A 588 -0.13 15.58 21.14
N GLU A 589 -1.36 15.21 21.50
CA GLU A 589 -2.11 15.83 22.60
C GLU A 589 -1.33 15.73 23.92
N HIS A 590 -0.84 14.54 24.28
CA HIS A 590 -0.03 14.36 25.49
C HIS A 590 1.32 15.10 25.39
N PHE A 591 1.97 15.07 24.22
CA PHE A 591 3.24 15.77 24.01
C PHE A 591 3.13 17.26 24.31
N LYS A 592 2.02 17.89 23.91
CA LYS A 592 1.74 19.32 24.13
C LYS A 592 1.46 19.69 25.59
N LYS A 593 1.16 18.72 26.46
CA LYS A 593 0.96 18.99 27.90
C LYS A 593 2.27 19.29 28.64
N GLN A 594 3.41 18.94 28.04
CA GLN A 594 4.74 19.10 28.62
C GLN A 594 5.18 20.58 28.65
N LYS A 595 4.93 21.27 29.77
CA LYS A 595 5.24 22.69 29.94
C LYS A 595 6.72 22.97 30.22
N ASP A 596 7.44 21.97 30.70
CA ASP A 596 8.90 21.96 30.88
C ASP A 596 9.64 22.15 29.54
N ILE A 597 9.11 21.62 28.43
CA ILE A 597 9.66 21.86 27.08
C ILE A 597 9.65 23.36 26.76
N VAL A 598 8.61 24.10 27.12
CA VAL A 598 8.52 25.55 26.89
C VAL A 598 9.56 26.30 27.71
N GLN A 599 9.80 25.84 28.94
CA GLN A 599 10.77 26.46 29.84
C GLN A 599 12.21 26.23 29.37
N GLU A 600 12.52 25.02 28.87
CA GLU A 600 13.87 24.66 28.42
C GLU A 600 14.20 25.16 27.00
N THR A 601 13.22 25.14 26.09
CA THR A 601 13.47 25.45 24.67
C THR A 601 13.02 26.85 24.25
N HIS A 602 12.26 27.55 25.10
CA HIS A 602 11.58 28.81 24.80
C HIS A 602 10.66 28.77 23.56
N CYS A 603 10.35 27.57 23.06
CA CYS A 603 9.54 27.32 21.87
C CYS A 603 8.26 26.55 22.22
N ASP A 604 7.24 26.70 21.38
CA ASP A 604 5.99 25.93 21.51
C ASP A 604 6.28 24.42 21.36
N PRO A 605 5.71 23.54 22.21
CA PRO A 605 5.99 22.10 22.14
C PRO A 605 5.64 21.46 20.78
N GLY A 606 4.69 22.04 20.03
CA GLY A 606 4.40 21.63 18.66
C GLY A 606 5.55 21.89 17.70
N VAL A 607 6.22 23.04 17.82
CA VAL A 607 7.43 23.36 17.05
C VAL A 607 8.57 22.41 17.42
N THR A 608 8.78 22.18 18.72
CA THR A 608 9.80 21.24 19.21
C THR A 608 9.57 19.82 18.69
N LEU A 609 8.32 19.37 18.62
CA LEU A 609 7.96 18.06 18.05
C LEU A 609 8.35 17.94 16.57
N GLU A 610 8.17 19.00 15.78
CA GLU A 610 8.57 18.99 14.36
C GLU A 610 10.08 18.88 14.18
N TYR A 611 10.86 19.56 15.04
CA TYR A 611 12.31 19.46 15.05
C TYR A 611 12.82 18.10 15.53
N LEU A 612 12.11 17.45 16.47
CA LEU A 612 12.47 16.12 16.98
C LEU A 612 12.36 15.03 15.90
N LEU A 613 11.41 15.18 14.96
CA LEU A 613 11.14 14.24 13.87
C LEU A 613 12.05 14.44 12.63
N LYS A 614 13.28 14.93 12.80
CA LYS A 614 14.24 15.12 11.69
C LYS A 614 14.54 13.81 10.94
N LYS A 615 14.70 13.94 9.62
CA LYS A 615 14.94 12.87 8.63
C LYS A 615 16.03 11.88 9.06
N ASP A 616 17.21 12.35 9.49
CA ASP A 616 18.32 11.46 9.83
C ASP A 616 18.01 10.50 10.98
N LEU A 617 17.20 10.95 11.94
CA LEU A 617 16.84 10.17 13.13
C LEU A 617 15.78 9.11 12.78
N LEU A 618 14.80 9.47 11.94
CA LEU A 618 13.81 8.54 11.40
C LEU A 618 14.46 7.50 10.48
N LEU A 619 15.38 7.91 9.60
CA LEU A 619 16.09 7.00 8.71
C LEU A 619 16.99 6.02 9.46
N LYS A 620 17.68 6.45 10.54
CA LYS A 620 18.43 5.54 11.42
C LYS A 620 17.53 4.45 12.02
N SER A 621 16.28 4.76 12.37
CA SER A 621 15.33 3.78 12.91
C SER A 621 14.82 2.73 11.89
N ILE A 622 15.07 2.94 10.60
CA ILE A 622 14.62 2.08 9.48
C ILE A 622 15.78 1.31 8.82
N LYS A 623 17.04 1.78 8.95
CA LYS A 623 18.19 1.24 8.19
C LYS A 623 18.71 -0.14 8.61
N ASP A 624 18.43 -0.60 9.83
CA ASP A 624 18.99 -1.85 10.39
C ASP A 624 18.11 -3.11 10.17
N VAL A 625 17.04 -2.97 9.40
CA VAL A 625 16.13 -4.06 9.06
C VAL A 625 16.48 -4.53 7.65
N ASN A 626 16.51 -5.84 7.43
CA ASN A 626 16.65 -6.44 6.10
C ASN A 626 15.39 -6.18 5.24
N VAL A 627 15.11 -4.90 4.96
CA VAL A 627 14.02 -4.40 4.14
C VAL A 627 14.61 -3.96 2.80
N ASN A 628 13.78 -4.11 1.77
CA ASN A 628 14.08 -3.82 0.37
C ASN A 628 14.57 -2.36 0.19
N ALA A 629 15.73 -2.18 -0.45
CA ALA A 629 16.35 -0.87 -0.66
C ALA A 629 15.40 0.15 -1.33
N LYS A 630 14.52 -0.29 -2.24
CA LYS A 630 13.54 0.57 -2.91
C LYS A 630 12.45 1.15 -1.99
N ASP A 631 12.08 0.43 -0.93
CA ASP A 631 11.04 0.89 0.00
C ASP A 631 11.61 1.90 1.00
N ILE A 632 12.90 1.75 1.34
CA ILE A 632 13.66 2.76 2.11
C ILE A 632 13.88 4.01 1.27
N GLU A 633 14.26 3.85 0.01
CA GLU A 633 14.43 4.96 -0.96
C GLU A 633 13.13 5.77 -1.14
N HIS A 634 11.96 5.10 -1.17
CA HIS A 634 10.68 5.79 -1.24
C HIS A 634 10.36 6.63 0.03
N ILE A 635 10.61 6.09 1.23
CA ILE A 635 10.48 6.88 2.46
C ILE A 635 11.51 8.02 2.45
N GLU A 636 12.72 7.79 1.97
CA GLU A 636 13.74 8.83 1.81
C GLU A 636 13.31 9.93 0.82
N GLU A 637 12.64 9.59 -0.28
CA GLU A 637 12.06 10.53 -1.26
C GLU A 637 10.93 11.38 -0.65
N LEU A 638 9.98 10.76 0.04
CA LEU A 638 8.91 11.47 0.75
C LEU A 638 9.47 12.44 1.81
N LEU A 639 10.58 12.06 2.45
CA LEU A 639 11.28 12.92 3.41
C LEU A 639 12.09 14.05 2.74
N LYS A 640 12.52 13.89 1.47
CA LYS A 640 13.23 14.91 0.66
C LYS A 640 12.29 16.02 0.15
N GLU A 641 11.04 15.73 -0.18
CA GLU A 641 10.06 16.74 -0.63
C GLU A 641 9.83 17.86 0.41
N LYS A 642 10.09 17.59 1.69
CA LYS A 642 10.03 18.58 2.79
C LYS A 642 11.21 19.55 2.81
N GLU A 643 12.40 19.13 2.36
CA GLU A 643 13.58 20.00 2.29
C GLU A 643 13.38 21.06 1.20
N ALA A 644 12.81 20.68 0.06
CA ALA A 644 12.53 21.60 -1.05
C ALA A 644 11.43 22.63 -0.72
N THR A 645 10.36 22.23 -0.02
CA THR A 645 9.28 23.15 0.38
C THR A 645 9.66 24.11 1.51
N ALA A 646 10.62 23.74 2.37
CA ALA A 646 11.15 24.65 3.40
C ALA A 646 12.04 25.76 2.80
N VAL A 647 12.69 25.50 1.66
CA VAL A 647 13.59 26.45 0.98
C VAL A 647 12.84 27.52 0.19
N VAL A 648 11.61 27.26 -0.27
CA VAL A 648 10.85 28.21 -1.11
C VAL A 648 10.25 29.38 -0.31
N ASN A 649 10.13 29.27 1.02
CA ASN A 649 9.61 30.34 1.89
C ASN A 649 10.69 31.13 2.65
N GLY A 650 11.97 30.92 2.34
CA GLY A 650 13.09 31.68 2.91
C GLY A 650 13.79 32.49 1.83
N GLY A 651 13.59 33.81 1.83
CA GLY A 651 14.40 34.72 1.03
C GLY A 651 15.89 34.54 1.32
N ALA A 652 16.68 34.64 0.25
CA ALA A 652 18.11 34.37 0.22
C ALA A 652 18.91 35.08 1.32
N ALA A 653 19.66 34.30 2.11
CA ALA A 653 20.94 34.71 2.68
C ALA A 653 21.81 33.45 2.82
N GLY A 654 22.95 33.42 2.13
CA GLY A 654 23.84 32.26 2.02
C GLY A 654 24.73 32.02 3.24
N GLY A 655 25.17 30.77 3.42
CA GLY A 655 26.25 30.37 4.31
C GLY A 655 26.04 28.99 4.97
N PRO A 656 26.96 28.02 4.82
CA PRO A 656 26.79 26.64 5.33
C PRO A 656 27.25 26.52 6.79
N GLY A 657 26.53 25.77 7.62
CA GLY A 657 27.03 25.41 8.95
C GLY A 657 25.96 25.15 10.00
N VAL A 658 25.63 23.87 10.17
CA VAL A 658 24.94 23.31 11.33
C VAL A 658 25.85 23.38 12.57
N ALA A 659 25.66 24.38 13.44
CA ALA A 659 26.15 24.37 14.82
C ALA A 659 25.35 25.38 15.66
N GLY A 660 24.67 24.91 16.72
CA GLY A 660 24.07 25.81 17.72
C GLY A 660 22.70 25.40 18.23
N PHE A 661 22.60 24.23 18.87
CA PHE A 661 21.52 23.94 19.83
C PHE A 661 22.01 23.00 20.95
N LEU A 662 23.28 23.14 21.32
CA LEU A 662 23.83 22.62 22.57
C LEU A 662 24.19 23.82 23.45
N PRO A 663 23.83 23.83 24.75
CA PRO A 663 24.19 24.92 25.64
C PRO A 663 25.71 24.90 25.86
N LEU A 664 26.40 25.95 25.43
CA LEU A 664 27.68 26.32 26.04
C LEU A 664 27.37 27.10 27.31
N PRO A 665 27.99 26.79 28.46
CA PRO A 665 27.77 27.56 29.68
C PRO A 665 28.41 28.95 29.52
N GLY A 666 27.60 30.00 29.46
CA GLY A 666 28.06 31.39 29.65
C GLY A 666 27.83 32.40 28.52
N GLY A 667 26.85 32.22 27.61
CA GLY A 667 26.53 33.21 26.57
C GLY A 667 25.10 33.78 26.70
N ASP A 668 24.99 35.11 26.77
CA ASP A 668 23.74 35.87 26.90
C ASP A 668 22.82 35.71 25.67
N LEU A 669 21.51 35.60 25.89
CA LEU A 669 20.50 35.24 24.88
C LEU A 669 20.18 36.42 23.95
N GLY A 670 20.69 36.39 22.73
CA GLY A 670 20.17 37.20 21.62
C GLY A 670 18.83 36.65 21.11
N THR A 671 17.81 37.50 21.11
CA THR A 671 16.38 37.26 20.81
C THR A 671 16.03 36.82 19.37
N THR A 672 16.65 35.79 18.82
CA THR A 672 16.29 35.22 17.50
C THR A 672 16.32 33.70 17.52
N GLY A 673 15.23 33.05 17.96
CA GLY A 673 15.16 31.58 17.99
C GLY A 673 13.78 30.92 17.97
N CYS A 674 12.69 31.65 18.23
CA CYS A 674 11.32 31.13 18.11
C CYS A 674 10.37 32.16 17.43
N GLY A 675 10.94 33.05 16.60
CA GLY A 675 10.26 34.21 15.99
C GLY A 675 9.34 33.90 14.79
N VAL A 676 8.71 32.73 14.74
CA VAL A 676 7.66 32.44 13.76
C VAL A 676 6.32 32.37 14.49
N LYS A 677 5.63 33.52 14.59
CA LYS A 677 4.18 33.53 14.81
C LYS A 677 3.52 32.94 13.57
N GLY A 678 3.45 31.60 13.47
CA GLY A 678 2.91 30.95 12.27
C GLY A 678 2.90 29.42 12.22
N ALA A 679 3.18 28.69 13.30
CA ALA A 679 3.20 27.22 13.28
C ALA A 679 2.02 26.56 14.03
N ASN A 680 0.95 27.29 14.34
CA ASN A 680 -0.28 26.67 14.81
C ASN A 680 -1.01 26.02 13.63
N GLY A 681 -0.62 24.79 13.28
CA GLY A 681 -1.39 23.93 12.37
C GLY A 681 -0.65 23.32 11.18
N GLN A 682 0.69 23.27 11.16
CA GLN A 682 1.40 22.52 10.13
C GLN A 682 1.41 21.01 10.42
N ASN A 683 1.29 20.19 9.37
CA ASN A 683 1.32 18.73 9.46
C ASN A 683 2.77 18.27 9.73
N SER A 684 2.96 17.47 10.81
CA SER A 684 4.26 16.84 11.10
C SER A 684 4.68 15.88 9.98
N ILE A 685 5.94 15.44 9.96
CA ILE A 685 6.40 14.43 8.99
C ILE A 685 5.56 13.15 9.06
N ILE A 686 5.16 12.74 10.27
CA ILE A 686 4.32 11.58 10.51
C ILE A 686 2.89 11.82 10.00
N ASP A 687 2.35 13.03 10.16
CA ASP A 687 1.03 13.38 9.62
C ASP A 687 1.00 13.29 8.09
N LYS A 688 2.07 13.79 7.42
CA LYS A 688 2.20 13.69 5.97
C LYS A 688 2.37 12.25 5.50
N LEU A 689 3.15 11.44 6.21
CA LEU A 689 3.32 10.03 5.90
C LEU A 689 1.97 9.30 6.00
N LEU A 690 1.27 9.45 7.13
CA LEU A 690 -0.04 8.83 7.32
C LEU A 690 -1.07 9.31 6.28
N GLN A 691 -1.06 10.59 5.94
CA GLN A 691 -1.90 11.14 4.86
C GLN A 691 -1.58 10.46 3.52
N HIS A 692 -0.31 10.36 3.14
CA HIS A 692 0.10 9.69 1.92
C HIS A 692 -0.26 8.19 1.92
N GLU A 693 -0.06 7.48 3.03
CA GLU A 693 -0.49 6.07 3.16
C GLU A 693 -2.02 5.96 3.03
N GLY A 694 -2.76 6.91 3.60
CA GLY A 694 -4.22 6.98 3.52
C GLY A 694 -4.72 7.23 2.11
N ASP A 695 -4.08 8.13 1.37
CA ASP A 695 -4.39 8.42 -0.03
C ASP A 695 -4.11 7.21 -0.92
N ASP A 696 -2.94 6.57 -0.78
CA ASP A 696 -2.58 5.34 -1.49
C ASP A 696 -3.55 4.19 -1.18
N ALA A 697 -3.89 4.00 0.09
CA ALA A 697 -4.84 2.98 0.53
C ALA A 697 -6.25 3.25 -0.01
N THR A 698 -6.69 4.51 -0.03
CA THR A 698 -7.99 4.93 -0.55
C THR A 698 -8.07 4.72 -2.06
N LYS A 699 -7.05 5.17 -2.80
CA LYS A 699 -6.93 4.96 -4.25
C LYS A 699 -6.93 3.47 -4.57
N CYS A 700 -6.22 2.66 -3.77
CA CYS A 700 -6.23 1.20 -3.90
C CYS A 700 -7.59 0.56 -3.61
N LYS A 701 -8.25 0.93 -2.50
CA LYS A 701 -9.57 0.42 -2.11
C LYS A 701 -10.64 0.73 -3.16
N ASN A 702 -10.60 1.94 -3.70
CA ASN A 702 -11.59 2.45 -4.65
C ASN A 702 -11.25 2.12 -6.11
N CYS A 703 -10.10 1.48 -6.32
CA CYS A 703 -9.66 0.98 -7.61
C CYS A 703 -10.67 -0.04 -8.18
N GLN A 704 -11.48 0.37 -9.16
CA GLN A 704 -12.42 -0.51 -9.84
C GLN A 704 -11.73 -1.33 -10.93
N PRO A 705 -12.01 -2.64 -11.05
CA PRO A 705 -11.39 -3.47 -12.08
C PRO A 705 -11.59 -2.84 -13.46
N THR A 706 -10.49 -2.64 -14.19
CA THR A 706 -10.52 -2.11 -15.55
C THR A 706 -11.44 -2.91 -16.45
N LYS A 707 -11.59 -4.23 -16.20
CA LYS A 707 -12.50 -5.11 -16.91
C LYS A 707 -13.87 -5.22 -16.23
N ILE A 708 -14.86 -4.53 -16.78
CA ILE A 708 -16.25 -4.50 -16.31
C ILE A 708 -17.08 -5.49 -17.12
N ARG A 709 -17.94 -6.27 -16.45
CA ARG A 709 -18.90 -7.13 -17.16
C ARG A 709 -19.95 -6.22 -17.80
N ASN A 710 -20.02 -6.22 -19.12
CA ASN A 710 -21.01 -5.44 -19.84
C ASN A 710 -22.17 -6.35 -20.27
N PRO A 711 -23.37 -6.22 -19.67
CA PRO A 711 -24.54 -7.02 -20.04
C PRO A 711 -25.19 -6.54 -21.34
N CYS A 712 -24.83 -5.36 -21.84
CA CYS A 712 -25.40 -4.71 -23.02
C CYS A 712 -24.47 -4.79 -24.24
N SER A 713 -23.41 -5.61 -24.19
CA SER A 713 -22.57 -5.87 -25.35
C SER A 713 -23.19 -6.89 -26.32
N VAL A 714 -22.79 -6.81 -27.58
CA VAL A 714 -23.39 -7.54 -28.71
C VAL A 714 -23.16 -9.07 -28.64
N ASP A 715 -22.10 -9.51 -27.94
CA ASP A 715 -21.73 -10.93 -27.85
C ASP A 715 -22.51 -11.65 -26.72
N LYS A 716 -23.67 -12.24 -27.02
CA LYS A 716 -24.54 -12.90 -26.03
C LYS A 716 -24.15 -14.35 -25.66
N SER A 717 -23.06 -14.92 -26.20
CA SER A 717 -22.78 -16.37 -26.17
C SER A 717 -21.62 -16.85 -25.28
N GLY A 718 -20.98 -15.99 -24.47
CA GLY A 718 -19.82 -16.39 -23.64
C GLY A 718 -19.91 -16.01 -22.16
N SER A 719 -19.47 -16.89 -21.26
CA SER A 719 -19.42 -16.66 -19.80
C SER A 719 -18.40 -15.60 -19.33
N SER A 720 -17.87 -14.74 -20.22
CA SER A 720 -16.88 -13.70 -19.88
C SER A 720 -16.97 -12.41 -20.72
N ASN A 721 -18.16 -11.79 -20.83
CA ASN A 721 -18.37 -10.47 -21.44
C ASN A 721 -17.76 -9.32 -20.60
N THR A 722 -16.45 -9.35 -20.36
CA THR A 722 -15.76 -8.33 -19.57
C THR A 722 -14.86 -7.47 -20.47
N TYR A 723 -15.10 -6.17 -20.49
CA TYR A 723 -14.37 -5.22 -21.34
C TYR A 723 -13.68 -4.14 -20.53
N THR A 724 -12.61 -3.58 -21.09
CA THR A 724 -11.83 -2.52 -20.44
C THR A 724 -12.59 -1.18 -20.51
N ALA A 725 -12.81 -0.51 -19.37
CA ALA A 725 -13.27 0.87 -19.33
C ALA A 725 -12.13 1.79 -19.79
N VAL A 726 -12.34 2.55 -20.86
CA VAL A 726 -11.27 3.30 -21.55
C VAL A 726 -11.57 4.77 -21.75
N ALA A 727 -12.76 5.28 -21.40
CA ALA A 727 -13.08 6.69 -21.63
C ALA A 727 -12.13 7.66 -20.91
N GLN A 728 -11.78 7.38 -19.64
CA GLN A 728 -10.80 8.18 -18.90
C GLN A 728 -9.37 8.07 -19.48
N THR A 729 -9.01 6.90 -20.03
CA THR A 729 -7.73 6.72 -20.73
C THR A 729 -7.67 7.60 -21.98
N VAL A 730 -8.75 7.63 -22.77
CA VAL A 730 -8.85 8.47 -23.96
C VAL A 730 -8.83 9.96 -23.58
N ALA A 731 -9.56 10.35 -22.54
CA ALA A 731 -9.55 11.72 -22.04
C ALA A 731 -8.15 12.18 -21.62
N LYS A 732 -7.39 11.31 -20.95
CA LYS A 732 -5.98 11.56 -20.61
C LYS A 732 -5.09 11.73 -21.84
N ILE A 733 -5.27 10.90 -22.88
CA ILE A 733 -4.52 11.02 -24.14
C ILE A 733 -4.82 12.37 -24.79
N LEU A 734 -6.10 12.75 -24.89
CA LEU A 734 -6.51 14.04 -25.45
C LEU A 734 -5.99 15.24 -24.67
N GLN A 735 -5.98 15.14 -23.33
CA GLN A 735 -5.40 16.18 -22.48
C GLN A 735 -3.89 16.31 -22.69
N GLN A 736 -3.19 15.19 -22.83
CA GLN A 736 -1.76 15.19 -23.10
C GLN A 736 -1.45 15.80 -24.48
N GLU A 737 -2.22 15.45 -25.52
CA GLU A 737 -2.11 16.06 -26.85
C GLU A 737 -2.33 17.58 -26.80
N ALA A 738 -3.35 18.05 -26.07
CA ALA A 738 -3.62 19.49 -25.90
C ALA A 738 -2.46 20.19 -25.16
N LYS A 739 -1.93 19.57 -24.10
CA LYS A 739 -0.80 20.07 -23.34
C LYS A 739 0.46 20.17 -24.20
N GLU A 740 0.79 19.14 -24.98
CA GLU A 740 1.95 19.12 -25.88
C GLU A 740 1.84 20.17 -26.98
N GLN A 741 0.66 20.32 -27.59
CA GLN A 741 0.38 21.37 -28.57
C GLN A 741 0.59 22.78 -27.99
N LEU A 742 0.26 22.99 -26.71
CA LEU A 742 0.45 24.26 -26.01
C LEU A 742 1.94 24.52 -25.68
N HIS A 743 2.68 23.49 -25.23
CA HIS A 743 4.09 23.61 -24.86
C HIS A 743 5.03 23.78 -26.05
N GLY A 744 4.81 23.05 -27.15
CA GLY A 744 5.67 23.09 -28.34
C GLY A 744 5.76 24.46 -29.02
N ASN A 745 4.91 25.41 -28.61
CA ASN A 745 4.77 26.72 -29.26
C ASN A 745 4.98 27.91 -28.30
N GLY A 746 5.52 27.69 -27.10
CA GLY A 746 5.86 28.76 -26.14
C GLY A 746 4.68 29.58 -25.58
N SER A 747 3.44 29.26 -25.96
CA SER A 747 2.24 30.07 -25.69
C SER A 747 1.66 29.88 -24.28
N ARG A 748 2.07 28.82 -23.56
CA ARG A 748 1.54 28.50 -22.21
C ARG A 748 1.74 29.65 -21.22
N ASN A 749 2.94 30.25 -21.20
CA ASN A 749 3.27 31.30 -20.24
C ASN A 749 2.51 32.59 -20.50
N ALA A 750 2.11 32.84 -21.75
CA ALA A 750 1.36 34.04 -22.13
C ALA A 750 -0.15 33.93 -21.81
N LEU A 751 -0.69 32.71 -21.78
CA LEU A 751 -2.11 32.46 -21.48
C LEU A 751 -2.36 32.12 -20.00
N LYS A 752 -1.36 31.62 -19.28
CA LYS A 752 -1.48 31.34 -17.84
C LYS A 752 -1.60 32.65 -17.07
N GLY A 753 -2.76 32.87 -16.47
CA GLY A 753 -3.02 34.06 -15.66
C GLY A 753 -2.35 33.98 -14.29
N ASN A 754 -2.03 35.14 -13.73
CA ASN A 754 -1.49 35.31 -12.39
C ASN A 754 -2.46 36.13 -11.53
N ILE A 755 -3.05 35.50 -10.52
CA ILE A 755 -4.03 36.12 -9.61
C ILE A 755 -3.49 37.36 -8.87
N GLN A 756 -2.17 37.46 -8.68
CA GLN A 756 -1.54 38.61 -8.02
C GLN A 756 -1.56 39.87 -8.90
N ASN A 757 -1.66 39.70 -10.22
CA ASN A 757 -1.66 40.79 -11.20
C ASN A 757 -3.08 41.25 -11.58
N ALA A 758 -4.11 40.59 -11.06
CA ALA A 758 -5.51 40.90 -11.37
C ALA A 758 -5.92 42.27 -10.83
N LYS A 759 -6.68 43.04 -11.62
CA LYS A 759 -7.18 44.35 -11.20
C LYS A 759 -8.70 44.32 -11.09
N ILE A 760 -9.21 44.57 -9.89
CA ILE A 760 -10.65 44.55 -9.60
C ILE A 760 -11.19 45.98 -9.63
N ASN A 761 -11.87 46.35 -10.72
CA ASN A 761 -12.32 47.72 -10.98
C ASN A 761 -13.80 47.91 -10.61
N ASN A 762 -14.15 47.57 -9.37
CA ASN A 762 -15.54 47.53 -8.91
C ASN A 762 -15.83 48.48 -7.72
N GLY A 763 -14.98 49.51 -7.55
CA GLY A 763 -15.12 50.50 -6.46
C GLY A 763 -14.73 49.99 -5.07
N ARG A 764 -14.25 48.74 -4.94
CA ARG A 764 -13.79 48.11 -3.68
C ARG A 764 -12.27 47.97 -3.71
N LYS A 765 -11.58 48.17 -2.58
CA LYS A 765 -10.14 47.87 -2.42
C LYS A 765 -9.96 46.52 -1.71
N PRO A 766 -9.91 45.38 -2.43
CA PRO A 766 -9.60 44.09 -1.83
C PRO A 766 -8.12 43.97 -1.45
N ASN A 767 -7.79 43.03 -0.55
CA ASN A 767 -6.41 42.70 -0.22
C ASN A 767 -5.73 42.01 -1.42
N PRO A 768 -4.38 42.11 -1.54
CA PRO A 768 -3.64 41.34 -2.54
C PRO A 768 -3.90 39.83 -2.37
N LEU A 769 -4.19 39.15 -3.48
CA LEU A 769 -4.45 37.70 -3.50
C LEU A 769 -3.14 36.93 -3.57
N THR A 770 -2.83 36.10 -2.56
CA THR A 770 -1.69 35.18 -2.60
C THR A 770 -2.08 33.74 -2.90
N ASP A 771 -3.35 33.38 -2.70
CA ASP A 771 -3.88 32.04 -2.91
C ASP A 771 -5.32 32.07 -3.45
N ALA A 772 -5.69 31.09 -4.27
CA ALA A 772 -7.02 30.97 -4.89
C ALA A 772 -8.13 30.84 -3.83
N CYS A 773 -7.84 30.27 -2.65
CA CYS A 773 -8.83 30.14 -1.58
C CYS A 773 -9.14 31.46 -0.87
N GLN A 774 -8.36 32.51 -1.08
CA GLN A 774 -8.63 33.86 -0.55
C GLN A 774 -9.65 34.64 -1.40
N ILE A 775 -9.96 34.15 -2.60
CA ILE A 775 -10.92 34.79 -3.51
C ILE A 775 -12.32 34.76 -2.88
N THR A 776 -13.01 35.89 -2.93
CA THR A 776 -14.37 36.09 -2.41
C THR A 776 -15.16 36.97 -3.38
N GLU A 777 -16.46 37.13 -3.16
CA GLU A 777 -17.35 37.99 -3.96
C GLU A 777 -16.86 39.45 -4.10
N LYS A 778 -15.97 39.91 -3.21
CA LYS A 778 -15.31 41.23 -3.31
C LYS A 778 -14.34 41.35 -4.48
N HIS A 779 -13.93 40.22 -5.06
CA HIS A 779 -12.95 40.14 -6.15
C HIS A 779 -13.61 39.89 -7.51
N SER A 780 -14.94 40.01 -7.62
CA SER A 780 -15.64 39.89 -8.91
C SER A 780 -15.67 41.22 -9.65
N ASN A 781 -15.70 41.17 -10.99
CA ASN A 781 -16.01 42.31 -11.86
C ASN A 781 -17.49 42.34 -12.33
N ALA A 782 -18.35 41.52 -11.75
CA ALA A 782 -19.81 41.60 -11.93
C ALA A 782 -20.40 42.81 -11.18
N THR A 783 -21.69 43.13 -11.33
CA THR A 783 -22.30 44.26 -10.60
C THR A 783 -23.50 43.80 -9.77
N GLY A 784 -23.83 44.56 -8.72
CA GLY A 784 -24.96 44.29 -7.84
C GLY A 784 -24.86 42.94 -7.10
N GLU A 785 -25.97 42.22 -7.03
CA GLU A 785 -26.03 40.91 -6.37
C GLU A 785 -25.30 39.80 -7.14
N SER A 786 -25.01 40.01 -8.43
CA SER A 786 -24.27 39.02 -9.24
C SER A 786 -22.78 38.94 -8.91
N ASN A 787 -22.29 39.74 -7.96
CA ASN A 787 -20.99 39.50 -7.32
C ASN A 787 -20.91 38.13 -6.63
N ASN A 788 -22.06 37.60 -6.19
CA ASN A 788 -22.18 36.23 -5.72
C ASN A 788 -22.47 35.31 -6.93
N PRO A 789 -21.56 34.37 -7.28
CA PRO A 789 -21.76 33.47 -8.42
C PRO A 789 -23.03 32.61 -8.33
N CYS A 790 -23.52 32.31 -7.13
CA CYS A 790 -24.73 31.51 -6.92
C CYS A 790 -26.02 32.35 -6.86
N ASN A 791 -25.97 33.67 -7.05
CA ASN A 791 -27.18 34.50 -6.97
C ASN A 791 -28.20 34.12 -8.06
N GLY A 792 -29.45 33.89 -7.64
CA GLY A 792 -30.54 33.43 -8.50
C GLY A 792 -30.45 31.97 -8.95
N LYS A 793 -29.59 31.15 -8.33
CA LYS A 793 -29.41 29.73 -8.65
C LYS A 793 -30.17 28.84 -7.66
N GLY A 794 -30.85 27.82 -8.19
CA GLY A 794 -31.61 26.82 -7.41
C GLY A 794 -30.73 25.76 -6.76
N ASP A 795 -31.33 24.65 -6.34
CA ASP A 795 -30.62 23.55 -5.69
C ASP A 795 -30.04 22.56 -6.71
N GLY A 796 -30.78 22.11 -7.73
CA GLY A 796 -30.23 21.26 -8.81
C GLY A 796 -29.69 19.87 -8.41
N PHE A 797 -29.97 19.44 -7.18
CA PHE A 797 -29.58 18.15 -6.59
C PHE A 797 -30.78 17.33 -6.10
N THR A 798 -32.00 17.68 -6.46
CA THR A 798 -33.21 17.00 -5.98
C THR A 798 -33.35 15.62 -6.64
N ILE A 799 -33.42 14.55 -5.83
CA ILE A 799 -33.62 13.19 -6.34
C ILE A 799 -35.05 13.06 -6.90
N GLY A 800 -35.18 12.46 -8.08
CA GLY A 800 -36.48 12.26 -8.74
C GLY A 800 -36.98 13.46 -9.57
N GLU A 801 -36.23 14.56 -9.60
CA GLU A 801 -36.49 15.69 -10.50
C GLU A 801 -36.32 15.25 -11.97
N THR A 802 -37.33 15.53 -12.79
CA THR A 802 -37.21 15.29 -14.23
C THR A 802 -36.45 16.40 -14.90
N TRP A 803 -35.54 16.02 -15.78
CA TRP A 803 -34.72 16.98 -16.52
C TRP A 803 -35.57 17.60 -17.63
N GLU A 804 -35.64 18.93 -17.67
CA GLU A 804 -36.53 19.66 -18.56
C GLU A 804 -35.99 19.72 -19.99
N ASP A 805 -36.91 19.65 -20.96
CA ASP A 805 -36.69 19.95 -22.38
C ASP A 805 -36.95 21.44 -22.64
N GLU A 806 -36.30 22.36 -21.93
CA GLU A 806 -36.44 23.77 -22.27
C GLU A 806 -35.81 24.01 -23.65
N ASN A 807 -36.65 24.25 -24.68
CA ASN A 807 -36.43 24.77 -26.04
C ASN A 807 -35.00 25.11 -26.50
N SER A 808 -34.05 24.21 -26.29
CA SER A 808 -32.69 24.29 -26.80
C SER A 808 -32.73 23.84 -28.26
N LYS A 809 -33.06 24.78 -29.15
CA LYS A 809 -32.91 24.58 -30.60
C LYS A 809 -31.46 24.26 -31.02
N SER A 810 -30.48 24.30 -30.10
CA SER A 810 -29.06 24.04 -30.37
C SER A 810 -28.58 22.64 -29.96
N ASN A 811 -29.35 21.86 -29.19
CA ASN A 811 -28.93 20.54 -28.75
C ASN A 811 -29.25 19.49 -29.83
N THR A 812 -28.41 19.45 -30.86
CA THR A 812 -28.49 18.47 -31.96
C THR A 812 -28.29 17.02 -31.51
N LEU A 813 -27.81 16.82 -30.28
CA LEU A 813 -27.52 15.52 -29.68
C LEU A 813 -28.65 15.00 -28.76
N GLY A 814 -29.77 15.70 -28.60
CA GLY A 814 -30.91 15.22 -27.80
C GLY A 814 -30.62 15.02 -26.30
N MET A 815 -29.54 15.63 -25.78
CA MET A 815 -29.10 15.53 -24.38
C MET A 815 -29.94 16.38 -23.42
N HIS A 816 -30.43 15.83 -22.32
CA HIS A 816 -31.16 16.64 -21.34
C HIS A 816 -30.23 17.57 -20.55
N ILE A 817 -30.65 18.82 -20.34
CA ILE A 817 -29.90 19.79 -19.52
C ILE A 817 -29.95 19.33 -18.07
N ARG A 818 -28.78 19.17 -17.45
CA ARG A 818 -28.72 18.70 -16.06
C ARG A 818 -29.13 19.79 -15.08
N PRO A 819 -29.96 19.50 -14.05
CA PRO A 819 -30.36 20.49 -13.04
C PRO A 819 -29.21 21.25 -12.36
N ARG A 820 -28.10 20.58 -11.97
CA ARG A 820 -26.87 21.27 -11.51
C ARG A 820 -26.28 22.20 -12.54
N ARG A 821 -26.19 21.83 -13.82
CA ARG A 821 -25.67 22.74 -14.85
C ARG A 821 -26.58 23.96 -14.99
N LYS A 822 -27.92 23.76 -14.96
CA LYS A 822 -28.92 24.84 -14.95
C LYS A 822 -28.72 25.79 -13.75
N HIS A 823 -28.41 25.24 -12.59
CA HIS A 823 -28.22 25.96 -11.33
C HIS A 823 -26.75 26.15 -10.94
N MET A 824 -25.84 26.08 -11.91
CA MET A 824 -24.41 26.24 -11.67
C MET A 824 -24.10 27.67 -11.26
N CYS A 825 -23.16 27.85 -10.33
CA CYS A 825 -22.82 29.17 -9.79
C CYS A 825 -21.93 29.97 -10.75
N THR A 826 -22.54 30.50 -11.82
CA THR A 826 -21.90 31.30 -12.88
C THR A 826 -22.51 32.70 -13.05
N SER A 827 -23.31 33.17 -12.09
CA SER A 827 -24.04 34.46 -12.16
C SER A 827 -23.09 35.65 -12.35
N ASN A 828 -21.88 35.58 -11.78
CA ASN A 828 -20.85 36.60 -11.94
C ASN A 828 -20.33 36.67 -13.38
N LEU A 829 -20.16 35.53 -14.05
CA LEU A 829 -19.74 35.46 -15.45
C LEU A 829 -20.88 35.89 -16.40
N GLU A 830 -22.12 35.50 -16.09
CA GLU A 830 -23.31 35.85 -16.88
C GLU A 830 -23.58 37.36 -16.91
N LYS A 831 -23.28 38.05 -15.81
CA LYS A 831 -23.49 39.50 -15.65
C LYS A 831 -22.18 40.27 -15.44
N ILE A 832 -21.08 39.73 -15.96
CA ILE A 832 -19.76 40.37 -15.87
C ILE A 832 -19.79 41.72 -16.59
N ASN A 833 -19.21 42.75 -15.98
CA ASN A 833 -19.00 44.01 -16.68
C ASN A 833 -17.73 43.87 -17.54
N VAL A 834 -17.91 43.62 -18.83
CA VAL A 834 -16.81 43.40 -19.78
C VAL A 834 -15.78 44.54 -19.72
N SER A 835 -16.22 45.80 -19.63
CA SER A 835 -15.33 46.96 -19.57
C SER A 835 -14.44 46.98 -18.33
N ASN A 836 -14.94 46.49 -17.18
CA ASN A 836 -14.14 46.39 -15.96
C ASN A 836 -12.98 45.39 -16.10
N VAL A 837 -13.17 44.36 -16.92
CA VAL A 837 -12.16 43.34 -17.22
C VAL A 837 -11.19 43.81 -18.31
N THR A 838 -11.70 44.44 -19.37
CA THR A 838 -10.90 44.76 -20.56
C THR A 838 -10.07 46.04 -20.41
N ASN A 839 -10.58 47.06 -19.71
CA ASN A 839 -9.96 48.40 -19.69
C ASN A 839 -8.79 48.54 -18.69
N ASN A 840 -8.42 47.47 -17.97
CA ASN A 840 -7.48 47.55 -16.85
C ASN A 840 -6.02 47.18 -17.21
N GLY A 841 -5.77 46.80 -18.47
CA GLY A 841 -4.45 46.41 -18.97
C GLY A 841 -4.00 45.00 -18.61
N ASN A 842 -4.69 44.29 -17.69
CA ASN A 842 -4.42 42.91 -17.25
C ASN A 842 -5.67 42.02 -17.45
N VAL A 843 -6.24 42.07 -18.66
CA VAL A 843 -7.49 41.36 -19.02
C VAL A 843 -7.44 39.86 -18.71
N ASN A 844 -6.31 39.19 -18.98
CA ASN A 844 -6.12 37.76 -18.75
C ASN A 844 -6.19 37.39 -17.25
N ASP A 845 -5.38 38.06 -16.44
CA ASP A 845 -5.28 37.84 -15.00
C ASP A 845 -6.60 38.18 -14.29
N THR A 846 -7.24 39.26 -14.75
CA THR A 846 -8.51 39.74 -14.19
C THR A 846 -9.64 38.76 -14.49
N PHE A 847 -9.73 38.29 -15.73
CA PHE A 847 -10.74 37.31 -16.11
C PHE A 847 -10.57 35.99 -15.35
N LEU A 848 -9.33 35.53 -15.15
CA LEU A 848 -9.04 34.32 -14.37
C LEU A 848 -9.66 34.39 -12.97
N VAL A 849 -9.55 35.52 -12.26
CA VAL A 849 -10.11 35.65 -10.90
C VAL A 849 -11.63 35.44 -10.86
N ASP A 850 -12.38 35.97 -11.83
CA ASP A 850 -13.83 35.74 -11.92
C ASP A 850 -14.17 34.27 -12.21
N VAL A 851 -13.36 33.57 -13.01
CA VAL A 851 -13.50 32.12 -13.27
C VAL A 851 -13.20 31.30 -12.01
N LEU A 852 -12.12 31.63 -11.28
CA LEU A 852 -11.76 30.97 -10.02
C LEU A 852 -12.83 31.19 -8.95
N LEU A 853 -13.42 32.38 -8.88
CA LEU A 853 -14.52 32.69 -7.97
C LEU A 853 -15.76 31.83 -8.29
N ALA A 854 -16.14 31.74 -9.56
CA ALA A 854 -17.26 30.87 -9.99
C ALA A 854 -17.00 29.41 -9.61
N ALA A 855 -15.81 28.89 -9.94
CA ALA A 855 -15.42 27.51 -9.64
C ALA A 855 -15.46 27.19 -8.14
N LYS A 856 -14.82 28.04 -7.32
CA LYS A 856 -14.79 27.89 -5.86
C LYS A 856 -16.20 27.89 -5.27
N THR A 857 -17.03 28.84 -5.68
CA THR A 857 -18.38 29.02 -5.13
C THR A 857 -19.30 27.87 -5.55
N ASP A 858 -19.18 27.39 -6.79
CA ASP A 858 -19.94 26.24 -7.28
C ASP A 858 -19.55 24.96 -6.53
N ALA A 859 -18.26 24.66 -6.41
CA ALA A 859 -17.78 23.51 -5.64
C ALA A 859 -18.25 23.58 -4.18
N GLN A 860 -18.27 24.78 -3.60
CA GLN A 860 -18.76 24.99 -2.25
C GLN A 860 -20.25 24.69 -2.12
N ARG A 861 -21.05 25.23 -3.03
CA ARG A 861 -22.50 25.02 -3.08
C ARG A 861 -22.85 23.54 -3.18
N ILE A 862 -22.13 22.78 -4.01
CA ILE A 862 -22.30 21.33 -4.17
C ILE A 862 -22.04 20.60 -2.84
N LYS A 863 -20.96 20.95 -2.14
CA LYS A 863 -20.62 20.36 -0.83
C LYS A 863 -21.70 20.66 0.22
N ASP A 864 -22.24 21.87 0.23
CA ASP A 864 -23.25 22.30 1.20
C ASP A 864 -24.62 21.66 0.95
N LEU A 865 -25.07 21.61 -0.30
CA LEU A 865 -26.35 20.99 -0.67
C LEU A 865 -26.41 19.51 -0.29
N TYR A 866 -25.31 18.80 -0.49
CA TYR A 866 -25.24 17.39 -0.15
C TYR A 866 -25.40 17.12 1.36
N LYS A 867 -24.93 18.04 2.22
CA LYS A 867 -25.15 17.95 3.68
C LYS A 867 -26.61 18.16 4.05
N ILE A 868 -27.23 19.19 3.49
CA ILE A 868 -28.62 19.59 3.78
C ILE A 868 -29.58 18.46 3.41
N GLN A 869 -29.44 17.90 2.20
CA GLN A 869 -30.35 16.88 1.69
C GLN A 869 -30.26 15.54 2.44
N ASN A 870 -29.09 15.18 2.97
CA ASN A 870 -28.90 13.91 3.69
C ASN A 870 -29.18 13.99 5.20
N LYS A 871 -29.61 15.15 5.74
CA LYS A 871 -29.82 15.38 7.18
C LYS A 871 -28.62 14.97 8.06
N LYS A 872 -27.39 15.00 7.52
CA LYS A 872 -26.17 14.59 8.22
C LYS A 872 -25.55 15.79 8.93
N SER A 873 -25.40 15.73 10.26
CA SER A 873 -24.95 16.91 11.02
C SER A 873 -23.44 17.14 11.02
N ILE A 874 -22.56 16.11 10.99
CA ILE A 874 -21.10 16.34 11.17
C ILE A 874 -20.19 15.36 10.39
N SER A 875 -20.64 14.15 10.06
CA SER A 875 -19.79 13.11 9.42
C SER A 875 -20.37 12.66 8.07
N ILE A 876 -19.60 12.89 7.00
CA ILE A 876 -19.88 12.40 5.64
C ILE A 876 -19.11 11.09 5.46
N ASP A 877 -19.80 10.00 5.14
CA ASP A 877 -19.16 8.71 4.88
C ASP A 877 -18.38 8.72 3.55
N GLU A 878 -17.55 7.70 3.30
CA GLU A 878 -16.67 7.68 2.13
C GLU A 878 -17.42 7.59 0.79
N ASN A 879 -18.58 6.93 0.76
CA ASN A 879 -19.37 6.79 -0.47
C ASN A 879 -20.01 8.13 -0.86
N ASP A 880 -20.45 8.89 0.15
CA ASP A 880 -20.95 10.24 -0.01
C ASP A 880 -19.86 11.21 -0.47
N LYS A 881 -18.66 11.14 0.13
CA LYS A 881 -17.49 11.95 -0.31
C LYS A 881 -17.19 11.73 -1.79
N GLU A 882 -17.22 10.48 -2.24
CA GLU A 882 -16.98 10.16 -3.64
C GLU A 882 -18.09 10.68 -4.57
N THR A 883 -19.35 10.62 -4.12
CA THR A 883 -20.48 11.18 -4.87
C THR A 883 -20.36 12.70 -5.02
N ILE A 884 -20.00 13.40 -3.95
CA ILE A 884 -19.74 14.85 -3.97
C ILE A 884 -18.60 15.16 -4.92
N CYS A 885 -17.47 14.45 -4.81
CA CYS A 885 -16.32 14.71 -5.65
C CYS A 885 -16.59 14.46 -7.14
N ARG A 886 -17.45 13.49 -7.48
CA ARG A 886 -17.89 13.31 -8.86
C ARG A 886 -18.70 14.49 -9.37
N ALA A 887 -19.65 15.00 -8.57
CA ALA A 887 -20.40 16.20 -8.92
C ALA A 887 -19.49 17.44 -9.09
N VAL A 888 -18.45 17.57 -8.28
CA VAL A 888 -17.42 18.61 -8.41
C VAL A 888 -16.61 18.43 -9.71
N ARG A 889 -16.24 17.20 -10.09
CA ARG A 889 -15.57 16.91 -11.38
C ARG A 889 -16.44 17.25 -12.58
N TYR A 890 -17.72 16.89 -12.55
CA TYR A 890 -18.66 17.25 -13.61
C TYR A 890 -18.81 18.76 -13.74
N SER A 891 -18.77 19.49 -12.61
CA SER A 891 -18.85 20.95 -12.60
C SER A 891 -17.59 21.61 -13.10
N PHE A 892 -16.42 21.08 -12.74
CA PHE A 892 -15.14 21.48 -13.33
C PHE A 892 -15.16 21.33 -14.86
N ALA A 893 -15.63 20.19 -15.35
CA ALA A 893 -15.71 19.91 -16.78
C ALA A 893 -16.71 20.81 -17.51
N ASP A 894 -17.89 21.07 -16.91
CA ASP A 894 -18.88 21.99 -17.47
C ASP A 894 -18.38 23.44 -17.48
N LEU A 895 -17.69 23.89 -16.42
CA LEU A 895 -17.05 25.21 -16.42
C LEU A 895 -16.04 25.33 -17.56
N GLY A 896 -15.26 24.26 -17.79
CA GLY A 896 -14.35 24.17 -18.91
C GLY A 896 -15.04 24.27 -20.27
N ASP A 897 -16.20 23.65 -20.44
CA ASP A 897 -16.96 23.75 -21.71
C ASP A 897 -17.60 25.12 -21.91
N ILE A 898 -18.09 25.76 -20.83
CA ILE A 898 -18.52 27.15 -20.84
C ILE A 898 -17.38 28.06 -21.30
N VAL A 899 -16.21 27.93 -20.66
CA VAL A 899 -15.04 28.77 -20.96
C VAL A 899 -14.51 28.50 -22.36
N ARG A 900 -14.54 27.26 -22.86
CA ARG A 900 -14.10 26.91 -24.22
C ARG A 900 -15.11 27.23 -25.32
N GLY A 901 -16.36 27.52 -24.95
CA GLY A 901 -17.40 27.94 -25.87
C GLY A 901 -18.11 26.79 -26.58
N ARG A 902 -18.11 25.60 -25.95
CA ARG A 902 -18.68 24.36 -26.47
C ARG A 902 -19.72 23.76 -25.51
N ASP A 903 -20.27 24.59 -24.65
CA ASP A 903 -21.36 24.22 -23.75
C ASP A 903 -22.67 24.04 -24.56
N LEU A 904 -23.33 22.91 -24.34
CA LEU A 904 -24.57 22.51 -25.01
C LEU A 904 -25.78 23.29 -24.50
N TYR A 905 -25.69 23.91 -23.32
CA TYR A 905 -26.76 24.73 -22.74
C TYR A 905 -26.69 26.17 -23.26
N ARG A 906 -27.23 26.38 -24.46
CA ARG A 906 -27.36 27.71 -25.09
C ARG A 906 -28.78 28.23 -24.86
N GLY A 907 -28.91 29.43 -24.28
CA GLY A 907 -30.20 30.01 -23.87
C GLY A 907 -31.25 30.16 -25.00
N ASN A 908 -32.46 30.60 -24.64
CA ASN A 908 -33.58 30.76 -25.57
C ASN A 908 -33.20 31.58 -26.82
N ASN A 909 -33.53 31.05 -28.00
CA ASN A 909 -33.27 31.66 -29.31
C ASN A 909 -31.79 31.87 -29.67
N GLY A 910 -30.87 31.11 -29.08
CA GLY A 910 -29.44 31.14 -29.44
C GLY A 910 -28.69 32.39 -28.94
N LYS A 911 -29.34 33.23 -28.12
CA LYS A 911 -28.70 34.38 -27.46
C LYS A 911 -28.20 33.95 -26.08
N ASP A 912 -26.90 33.69 -25.99
CA ASP A 912 -26.24 33.40 -24.74
C ASP A 912 -25.34 34.58 -24.32
N LYS A 913 -25.88 35.43 -23.44
CA LYS A 913 -25.19 36.62 -22.93
C LYS A 913 -23.85 36.27 -22.27
N LEU A 914 -23.75 35.10 -21.64
CA LEU A 914 -22.50 34.61 -21.06
C LEU A 914 -21.47 34.38 -22.17
N GLN A 915 -21.82 33.66 -23.23
CA GLN A 915 -20.92 33.45 -24.37
C GLN A 915 -20.58 34.75 -25.08
N ASP A 916 -21.54 35.66 -25.28
CA ASP A 916 -21.28 36.97 -25.90
C ASP A 916 -20.27 37.81 -25.09
N ASN A 917 -20.34 37.76 -23.75
CA ASN A 917 -19.36 38.40 -22.88
C ASN A 917 -17.98 37.73 -23.01
N LEU A 918 -17.93 36.40 -23.01
CA LEU A 918 -16.68 35.64 -23.18
C LEU A 918 -16.02 35.95 -24.54
N LYS A 919 -16.78 35.99 -25.64
CA LYS A 919 -16.27 36.37 -26.97
C LYS A 919 -15.56 37.72 -26.94
N LYS A 920 -16.17 38.73 -26.29
CA LYS A 920 -15.58 40.06 -26.16
C LYS A 920 -14.30 40.05 -25.31
N ILE A 921 -14.30 39.34 -24.19
CA ILE A 921 -13.11 39.25 -23.31
C ILE A 921 -11.97 38.52 -24.02
N PHE A 922 -12.25 37.41 -24.71
CA PHE A 922 -11.23 36.63 -25.42
C PHE A 922 -10.68 37.36 -26.64
N LYS A 923 -11.48 38.19 -27.30
CA LYS A 923 -10.97 39.12 -28.32
C LYS A 923 -9.91 40.05 -27.73
N GLU A 924 -10.15 40.65 -26.56
CA GLU A 924 -9.17 41.54 -25.93
C GLU A 924 -7.94 40.78 -25.40
N ILE A 925 -8.11 39.54 -24.92
CA ILE A 925 -6.98 38.65 -24.60
C ILE A 925 -6.15 38.37 -25.85
N TYR A 926 -6.79 38.09 -27.00
CA TYR A 926 -6.12 37.88 -28.27
C TYR A 926 -5.35 39.13 -28.74
N ASP A 927 -5.99 40.29 -28.73
CA ASP A 927 -5.39 41.56 -29.14
C ASP A 927 -4.17 41.90 -28.26
N LYS A 928 -4.27 41.68 -26.94
CA LYS A 928 -3.14 41.83 -26.02
C LYS A 928 -2.04 40.79 -26.28
N LEU A 929 -2.40 39.53 -26.51
CA LEU A 929 -1.45 38.45 -26.80
C LEU A 929 -0.61 38.76 -28.04
N LEU A 930 -1.23 39.30 -29.10
CA LEU A 930 -0.51 39.75 -30.29
C LEU A 930 0.40 40.94 -30.01
N LYS A 931 -0.06 41.91 -29.21
CA LYS A 931 0.72 43.10 -28.84
C LYS A 931 1.96 42.75 -28.02
N ASP A 932 1.84 41.83 -27.08
CA ASP A 932 2.91 41.44 -26.17
C ASP A 932 3.95 40.50 -26.84
N ASN A 933 3.58 39.85 -27.96
CA ASN A 933 4.42 38.87 -28.67
C ASN A 933 4.74 39.30 -30.11
N GLN A 934 5.26 40.52 -30.29
CA GLN A 934 5.51 41.12 -31.62
C GLN A 934 6.35 40.25 -32.55
N THR A 935 7.28 39.46 -32.01
CA THR A 935 8.17 38.56 -32.78
C THR A 935 7.45 37.33 -33.35
N ASN A 936 6.28 36.95 -32.81
CA ASN A 936 5.55 35.72 -33.16
C ASN A 936 4.11 35.96 -33.67
N VAL A 937 3.79 37.21 -34.04
CA VAL A 937 2.42 37.63 -34.42
C VAL A 937 1.82 36.77 -35.52
N ASN A 938 2.57 36.46 -36.58
CA ASN A 938 2.06 35.66 -37.71
C ASN A 938 1.72 34.22 -37.29
N THR A 939 2.54 33.62 -36.44
CA THR A 939 2.30 32.28 -35.89
C THR A 939 1.05 32.26 -35.01
N LEU A 940 0.87 33.27 -34.16
CA LEU A 940 -0.29 33.41 -33.28
C LEU A 940 -1.58 33.67 -34.07
N LYS A 941 -1.54 34.53 -35.11
CA LYS A 941 -2.67 34.77 -36.02
C LYS A 941 -3.09 33.51 -36.76
N THR A 942 -2.13 32.69 -37.16
CA THR A 942 -2.38 31.43 -37.86
C THR A 942 -3.02 30.40 -36.93
N ARG A 943 -2.51 30.25 -35.70
CA ARG A 943 -3.03 29.31 -34.71
C ARG A 943 -4.43 29.69 -34.20
N TYR A 944 -4.60 30.96 -33.84
CA TYR A 944 -5.84 31.50 -33.29
C TYR A 944 -6.57 32.29 -34.37
N LYS A 945 -6.81 31.66 -35.51
CA LYS A 945 -7.57 32.25 -36.59
C LYS A 945 -8.97 32.60 -36.09
N GLU A 946 -9.40 33.84 -36.34
CA GLU A 946 -10.76 34.29 -36.02
C GLU A 946 -11.75 33.43 -36.81
N ASP A 947 -12.57 32.65 -36.11
CA ASP A 947 -13.65 31.88 -36.72
C ASP A 947 -14.82 32.81 -37.13
N PRO A 948 -15.72 32.38 -38.04
CA PRO A 948 -16.82 33.22 -38.51
C PRO A 948 -17.74 33.75 -37.40
N GLU A 949 -17.82 33.04 -36.27
CA GLU A 949 -18.64 33.42 -35.11
C GLU A 949 -17.87 34.27 -34.09
N LYS A 950 -16.61 34.61 -34.39
CA LYS A 950 -15.66 35.36 -33.54
C LYS A 950 -15.52 34.76 -32.14
N ASN A 951 -15.54 33.43 -32.09
CA ASN A 951 -15.57 32.70 -30.83
C ASN A 951 -14.18 32.40 -30.27
N PHE A 952 -13.14 32.45 -31.08
CA PHE A 952 -11.76 32.13 -30.73
C PHE A 952 -11.62 30.75 -30.08
N PHE A 953 -12.32 29.72 -30.60
CA PHE A 953 -12.37 28.36 -30.01
C PHE A 953 -10.99 27.84 -29.59
N LYS A 954 -10.01 27.86 -30.50
CA LYS A 954 -8.66 27.35 -30.23
C LYS A 954 -7.93 28.13 -29.14
N LEU A 955 -8.12 29.46 -29.08
CA LEU A 955 -7.54 30.30 -28.03
C LEU A 955 -8.16 29.96 -26.66
N ARG A 956 -9.48 29.77 -26.62
CA ARG A 956 -10.22 29.43 -25.41
C ARG A 956 -9.85 28.04 -24.89
N GLU A 957 -9.65 27.07 -25.79
CA GLU A 957 -9.12 25.73 -25.47
C GLU A 957 -7.72 25.79 -24.84
N ASP A 958 -6.81 26.50 -25.49
CA ASP A 958 -5.44 26.65 -25.02
C ASP A 958 -5.38 27.47 -23.70
N TRP A 959 -6.27 28.46 -23.54
CA TRP A 959 -6.42 29.22 -22.29
C TRP A 959 -6.92 28.34 -21.15
N TRP A 960 -7.91 27.48 -21.39
CA TRP A 960 -8.40 26.55 -20.39
C TRP A 960 -7.28 25.58 -19.97
N GLU A 961 -6.56 24.97 -20.91
CA GLU A 961 -5.44 24.07 -20.60
C GLU A 961 -4.32 24.77 -19.80
N ALA A 962 -4.08 26.06 -20.04
CA ALA A 962 -3.09 26.85 -19.31
C ALA A 962 -3.50 27.14 -17.84
N ASN A 963 -4.80 27.16 -17.52
CA ASN A 963 -5.34 27.65 -16.24
C ASN A 963 -6.17 26.62 -15.45
N ARG A 964 -6.52 25.47 -16.03
CA ARG A 964 -7.37 24.44 -15.42
C ARG A 964 -6.83 23.86 -14.11
N ASP A 965 -5.51 23.89 -13.92
CA ASP A 965 -4.84 23.55 -12.66
C ASP A 965 -5.29 24.49 -11.54
N GLN A 966 -5.20 25.80 -11.77
CA GLN A 966 -5.63 26.83 -10.82
C GLN A 966 -7.13 26.76 -10.54
N VAL A 967 -7.94 26.48 -11.58
CA VAL A 967 -9.40 26.30 -11.43
C VAL A 967 -9.70 25.12 -10.52
N TRP A 968 -9.01 23.98 -10.68
CA TRP A 968 -9.20 22.81 -9.82
C TRP A 968 -8.76 23.09 -8.38
N GLU A 969 -7.64 23.78 -8.16
CA GLU A 969 -7.23 24.20 -6.82
C GLU A 969 -8.30 25.06 -6.12
N ALA A 970 -8.92 26.00 -6.86
CA ALA A 970 -10.00 26.82 -6.32
C ALA A 970 -11.23 25.99 -5.90
N MET A 971 -11.56 24.91 -6.63
CA MET A 971 -12.65 23.99 -6.27
C MET A 971 -12.34 23.11 -5.06
N LYS A 972 -11.04 22.90 -4.76
CA LYS A 972 -10.55 22.11 -3.62
C LYS A 972 -10.49 22.89 -2.30
N CYS A 973 -10.63 24.21 -2.34
CA CYS A 973 -10.58 25.06 -1.16
C CYS A 973 -11.44 24.54 0.00
N LYS A 974 -10.83 24.52 1.21
CA LYS A 974 -11.48 24.12 2.46
C LYS A 974 -12.53 25.14 2.86
N THR A 975 -13.61 24.65 3.47
CA THR A 975 -14.63 25.51 4.07
C THR A 975 -14.84 25.24 5.53
N ASN A 976 -15.26 26.28 6.25
CA ASN A 976 -15.54 26.22 7.68
C ASN A 976 -16.55 25.10 7.97
N GLY A 977 -16.06 23.98 8.53
CA GLY A 977 -16.87 22.81 8.90
C GLY A 977 -17.03 21.73 7.81
N VAL A 978 -16.36 21.81 6.65
CA VAL A 978 -16.38 20.77 5.60
C VAL A 978 -14.94 20.45 5.15
N ASP A 979 -14.38 19.33 5.62
CA ASP A 979 -13.08 18.82 5.14
C ASP A 979 -13.31 17.69 4.11
N ILE A 980 -13.85 18.06 2.94
CA ILE A 980 -13.93 17.17 1.77
C ILE A 980 -12.93 17.68 0.74
N THR A 981 -11.75 17.07 0.75
CA THR A 981 -10.76 17.22 -0.30
C THR A 981 -10.98 16.12 -1.34
N CYS A 982 -11.39 16.53 -2.54
CA CYS A 982 -11.39 15.64 -3.71
C CYS A 982 -9.95 15.37 -4.16
N ASP A 983 -9.75 14.39 -5.05
CA ASP A 983 -8.44 13.94 -5.54
C ASP A 983 -7.44 15.08 -5.74
N SER A 984 -6.19 14.85 -5.33
CA SER A 984 -5.09 15.79 -5.48
C SER A 984 -4.85 16.15 -6.96
N ASP A 985 -4.97 15.16 -7.83
CA ASP A 985 -4.76 15.26 -9.28
C ASP A 985 -5.91 16.02 -9.97
N VAL A 986 -5.57 16.81 -11.00
CA VAL A 986 -6.58 17.49 -11.84
C VAL A 986 -7.35 16.44 -12.66
N PRO A 987 -8.70 16.42 -12.63
CA PRO A 987 -9.51 15.42 -13.33
C PRO A 987 -9.31 15.45 -14.84
N PHE A 988 -9.58 14.37 -15.57
CA PHE A 988 -9.58 14.38 -17.05
C PHE A 988 -10.97 14.55 -17.65
N ASP A 989 -12.00 14.66 -16.80
CA ASP A 989 -13.41 14.74 -17.21
C ASP A 989 -13.69 15.88 -18.18
N ASP A 990 -12.96 17.00 -18.12
CA ASP A 990 -13.06 18.14 -19.05
C ASP A 990 -12.62 17.80 -20.50
N TYR A 991 -12.06 16.62 -20.75
CA TYR A 991 -11.72 16.12 -22.08
C TYR A 991 -12.68 15.04 -22.60
N ILE A 992 -13.69 14.65 -21.81
CA ILE A 992 -14.82 13.82 -22.28
C ILE A 992 -15.90 14.76 -22.83
N PRO A 993 -16.47 14.53 -24.03
CA PRO A 993 -17.54 15.37 -24.58
C PRO A 993 -18.72 15.54 -23.62
N GLN A 994 -19.26 16.76 -23.53
CA GLN A 994 -20.28 17.12 -22.55
C GLN A 994 -21.52 16.22 -22.59
N GLY A 995 -21.99 15.86 -23.79
CA GLY A 995 -23.14 14.97 -23.94
C GLY A 995 -22.93 13.59 -23.30
N LEU A 996 -21.74 13.00 -23.45
CA LEU A 996 -21.43 11.73 -22.80
C LEU A 996 -21.40 11.85 -21.28
N ARG A 997 -20.84 12.95 -20.74
CA ARG A 997 -20.82 13.20 -19.29
C ARG A 997 -22.22 13.38 -18.72
N TRP A 998 -23.08 14.13 -19.41
CA TRP A 998 -24.47 14.32 -19.00
C TRP A 998 -25.27 13.01 -19.07
N MET A 999 -25.03 12.17 -20.09
CA MET A 999 -25.64 10.84 -20.19
C MET A 999 -25.19 9.91 -19.04
N THR A 1000 -23.88 9.90 -18.71
CA THR A 1000 -23.34 9.16 -17.55
C THR A 1000 -23.98 9.64 -16.25
N GLU A 1001 -24.03 10.95 -16.05
CA GLU A 1001 -24.61 11.57 -14.87
C GLU A 1001 -26.11 11.28 -14.76
N TRP A 1002 -26.84 11.31 -15.87
CA TRP A 1002 -28.27 10.96 -15.92
C TRP A 1002 -28.50 9.53 -15.42
N ALA A 1003 -27.72 8.56 -15.88
CA ALA A 1003 -27.85 7.18 -15.47
C ALA A 1003 -27.59 6.97 -13.97
N GLU A 1004 -26.62 7.69 -13.40
CA GLU A 1004 -26.32 7.66 -11.97
C GLU A 1004 -27.46 8.23 -11.12
N TRP A 1005 -28.07 9.34 -11.56
CA TRP A 1005 -29.20 9.96 -10.87
C TRP A 1005 -30.49 9.16 -11.02
N TYR A 1006 -30.73 8.58 -12.21
CA TYR A 1006 -31.81 7.63 -12.42
C TYR A 1006 -31.68 6.44 -11.46
N CYS A 1007 -30.49 5.84 -11.33
CA CYS A 1007 -30.30 4.72 -10.41
C CYS A 1007 -30.57 5.08 -8.95
N LYS A 1008 -30.23 6.29 -8.50
CA LYS A 1008 -30.57 6.76 -7.15
C LYS A 1008 -32.08 6.86 -6.95
N ALA A 1009 -32.77 7.53 -7.89
CA ALA A 1009 -34.21 7.69 -7.83
C ALA A 1009 -34.95 6.34 -7.96
N GLN A 1010 -34.45 5.44 -8.81
CA GLN A 1010 -34.96 4.09 -8.98
C GLN A 1010 -34.78 3.26 -7.72
N ALA A 1011 -33.64 3.37 -7.03
CA ALA A 1011 -33.40 2.67 -5.77
C ALA A 1011 -34.36 3.12 -4.66
N GLU A 1012 -34.65 4.42 -4.54
CA GLU A 1012 -35.65 4.94 -3.60
C GLU A 1012 -37.05 4.43 -3.94
N ALA A 1013 -37.47 4.59 -5.20
CA ALA A 1013 -38.78 4.12 -5.66
C ALA A 1013 -38.96 2.60 -5.51
N TYR A 1014 -37.92 1.82 -5.80
CA TYR A 1014 -37.93 0.37 -5.63
C TYR A 1014 -37.88 -0.04 -4.16
N GLY A 1015 -37.17 0.70 -3.31
CA GLY A 1015 -37.17 0.52 -1.86
C GLY A 1015 -38.58 0.69 -1.26
N GLU A 1016 -39.29 1.74 -1.66
CA GLU A 1016 -40.69 1.95 -1.25
C GLU A 1016 -41.63 0.83 -1.75
N LEU A 1017 -41.43 0.38 -2.99
CA LEU A 1017 -42.16 -0.74 -3.57
C LEU A 1017 -41.92 -2.03 -2.76
N MET A 1018 -40.67 -2.35 -2.48
CA MET A 1018 -40.27 -3.54 -1.73
C MET A 1018 -40.85 -3.52 -0.31
N GLN A 1019 -40.81 -2.39 0.39
CA GLN A 1019 -41.38 -2.28 1.74
C GLN A 1019 -42.89 -2.57 1.75
N LYS A 1020 -43.64 -1.97 0.82
CA LYS A 1020 -45.10 -2.12 0.76
C LYS A 1020 -45.54 -3.48 0.21
N CYS A 1021 -44.78 -4.08 -0.70
CA CYS A 1021 -45.10 -5.38 -1.28
C CYS A 1021 -44.59 -6.59 -0.49
N SER A 1022 -43.62 -6.44 0.43
CA SER A 1022 -43.12 -7.55 1.25
C SER A 1022 -44.22 -8.18 2.11
N ASN A 1023 -45.09 -7.36 2.70
CA ASN A 1023 -46.22 -7.84 3.52
C ASN A 1023 -47.24 -8.66 2.73
N CYS A 1024 -47.45 -8.34 1.44
CA CYS A 1024 -48.30 -9.14 0.56
C CYS A 1024 -47.59 -10.46 0.18
N LYS A 1025 -46.29 -10.43 -0.11
CA LYS A 1025 -45.50 -11.60 -0.53
C LYS A 1025 -45.38 -12.68 0.57
N ASP A 1026 -45.24 -12.27 1.83
CA ASP A 1026 -45.13 -13.21 2.95
C ASP A 1026 -46.47 -13.89 3.29
N LYS A 1027 -47.60 -13.22 3.06
CA LYS A 1027 -48.94 -13.82 3.23
C LYS A 1027 -49.32 -14.80 2.10
N ILE A 1028 -48.73 -14.66 0.91
CA ILE A 1028 -48.95 -15.56 -0.24
C ILE A 1028 -48.27 -16.93 -0.04
N LYS A 1029 -47.22 -17.04 0.78
CA LYS A 1029 -46.53 -18.31 1.06
C LYS A 1029 -47.36 -19.31 1.90
N GLY A 1030 -48.57 -18.93 2.33
CA GLY A 1030 -49.40 -19.70 3.25
C GLY A 1030 -50.60 -20.44 2.66
N HIS A 1031 -51.36 -19.90 1.70
CA HIS A 1031 -52.56 -20.52 1.10
C HIS A 1031 -53.10 -19.73 -0.11
N ASP A 1032 -53.89 -20.39 -0.97
CA ASP A 1032 -54.52 -19.93 -2.24
C ASP A 1032 -55.50 -18.73 -2.14
N GLN A 1033 -55.07 -17.59 -1.60
CA GLN A 1033 -55.95 -16.41 -1.50
C GLN A 1033 -55.27 -15.11 -1.92
N CYS A 1034 -54.97 -14.98 -3.22
CA CYS A 1034 -54.93 -13.68 -3.86
C CYS A 1034 -56.33 -13.36 -4.43
N LYS A 1035 -57.31 -13.15 -3.55
CA LYS A 1035 -58.61 -12.59 -3.96
C LYS A 1035 -58.53 -11.06 -3.91
N GLU A 1036 -58.99 -10.38 -4.96
CA GLU A 1036 -59.11 -8.93 -4.99
C GLU A 1036 -59.86 -8.43 -3.75
N GLY A 1037 -59.16 -7.76 -2.83
CA GLY A 1037 -59.79 -7.33 -1.58
C GLY A 1037 -58.84 -7.01 -0.44
N ASN A 1038 -57.72 -7.76 -0.32
CA ASN A 1038 -56.81 -7.65 0.82
C ASN A 1038 -56.07 -6.30 0.84
N LYS A 1039 -56.12 -5.56 1.97
CA LYS A 1039 -55.67 -4.17 2.07
C LYS A 1039 -54.19 -4.03 1.73
N GLU A 1040 -53.36 -4.94 2.21
CA GLU A 1040 -51.90 -4.95 2.00
C GLU A 1040 -51.52 -5.25 0.54
N CYS A 1041 -52.30 -6.06 -0.18
CA CYS A 1041 -52.07 -6.31 -1.61
C CYS A 1041 -52.66 -5.18 -2.50
N LYS A 1042 -53.67 -4.44 -2.02
CA LYS A 1042 -54.11 -3.17 -2.65
C LYS A 1042 -53.02 -2.09 -2.55
N ASP A 1043 -52.37 -1.96 -1.39
CA ASP A 1043 -51.25 -1.05 -1.19
C ASP A 1043 -50.06 -1.42 -2.09
N CYS A 1044 -49.75 -2.71 -2.23
CA CYS A 1044 -48.75 -3.18 -3.19
C CYS A 1044 -49.13 -2.85 -4.64
N LYS A 1045 -50.38 -3.09 -5.07
CA LYS A 1045 -50.87 -2.72 -6.43
C LYS A 1045 -50.73 -1.22 -6.70
N SER A 1046 -51.06 -0.37 -5.71
CA SER A 1046 -50.87 1.08 -5.81
C SER A 1046 -49.39 1.46 -5.92
N SER A 1047 -48.51 0.84 -5.12
CA SER A 1047 -47.06 1.06 -5.22
C SER A 1047 -46.47 0.58 -6.54
N CYS A 1048 -46.91 -0.56 -7.08
CA CYS A 1048 -46.53 -1.01 -8.41
C CYS A 1048 -46.90 0.02 -9.47
N LYS A 1049 -48.13 0.57 -9.41
CA LYS A 1049 -48.57 1.63 -10.33
C LYS A 1049 -47.66 2.87 -10.23
N LYS A 1050 -47.34 3.33 -9.02
CA LYS A 1050 -46.42 4.46 -8.80
C LYS A 1050 -45.01 4.20 -9.37
N TYR A 1051 -44.48 2.99 -9.18
CA TYR A 1051 -43.19 2.60 -9.74
C TYR A 1051 -43.23 2.55 -11.28
N THR A 1052 -44.31 2.03 -11.86
CA THR A 1052 -44.53 2.05 -13.32
C THR A 1052 -44.62 3.48 -13.86
N GLU A 1053 -45.36 4.37 -13.18
CA GLU A 1053 -45.43 5.80 -13.52
C GLU A 1053 -44.05 6.46 -13.44
N PHE A 1054 -43.25 6.14 -12.41
CA PHE A 1054 -41.86 6.58 -12.29
C PHE A 1054 -41.03 6.12 -13.50
N VAL A 1055 -41.01 4.83 -13.85
CA VAL A 1055 -40.24 4.32 -15.00
C VAL A 1055 -40.71 4.98 -16.31
N ASN A 1056 -42.03 5.12 -16.50
CA ASN A 1056 -42.60 5.75 -17.69
C ASN A 1056 -42.26 7.25 -17.79
N LYS A 1057 -41.91 7.91 -16.67
CA LYS A 1057 -41.45 9.30 -16.65
C LYS A 1057 -40.01 9.44 -17.17
N TRP A 1058 -39.13 8.50 -16.84
CA TRP A 1058 -37.70 8.53 -17.19
C TRP A 1058 -37.39 7.88 -18.55
N LYS A 1059 -38.16 6.86 -18.95
CA LYS A 1059 -37.96 6.13 -20.21
C LYS A 1059 -37.92 7.03 -21.47
N PRO A 1060 -38.81 8.03 -21.64
CA PRO A 1060 -38.73 8.94 -22.78
C PRO A 1060 -37.42 9.74 -22.82
N GLN A 1061 -36.84 10.07 -21.67
CA GLN A 1061 -35.57 10.80 -21.59
C GLN A 1061 -34.39 9.95 -22.06
N TRP A 1062 -34.35 8.69 -21.63
CA TRP A 1062 -33.37 7.71 -22.10
C TRP A 1062 -33.43 7.56 -23.62
N ASN A 1063 -34.62 7.33 -24.16
CA ASN A 1063 -34.81 7.14 -25.60
C ASN A 1063 -34.29 8.34 -26.41
N LYS A 1064 -34.49 9.57 -25.92
CA LYS A 1064 -33.98 10.79 -26.59
C LYS A 1064 -32.46 10.88 -26.63
N MET A 1065 -31.77 10.37 -25.61
CA MET A 1065 -30.30 10.32 -25.58
C MET A 1065 -29.73 9.13 -26.38
N GLU A 1066 -30.43 7.99 -26.37
CA GLU A 1066 -30.01 6.77 -27.05
C GLU A 1066 -30.07 6.88 -28.59
N ILE A 1067 -31.14 7.49 -29.11
CA ILE A 1067 -31.37 7.66 -30.56
C ILE A 1067 -30.18 8.32 -31.28
N PRO A 1068 -29.67 9.50 -30.85
CA PRO A 1068 -28.57 10.17 -31.52
C PRO A 1068 -27.21 9.50 -31.28
N TYR A 1069 -27.01 8.79 -30.16
CA TYR A 1069 -25.74 8.12 -29.86
C TYR A 1069 -25.33 7.11 -30.94
N THR A 1070 -26.28 6.29 -31.39
CA THR A 1070 -25.98 5.15 -32.28
C THR A 1070 -25.47 5.59 -33.67
N PRO A 1071 -26.12 6.55 -34.37
CA PRO A 1071 -25.59 7.12 -35.60
C PRO A 1071 -24.21 7.78 -35.44
N VAL A 1072 -24.00 8.55 -34.36
CA VAL A 1072 -22.72 9.22 -34.08
C VAL A 1072 -21.61 8.19 -33.90
N TYR A 1073 -21.87 7.13 -33.13
CA TYR A 1073 -20.91 6.06 -32.92
C TYR A 1073 -20.58 5.30 -34.22
N TRP A 1074 -21.59 5.00 -35.04
CA TRP A 1074 -21.39 4.31 -36.30
C TRP A 1074 -20.51 5.12 -37.27
N GLN A 1075 -20.69 6.44 -37.30
CA GLN A 1075 -19.82 7.35 -38.05
C GLN A 1075 -18.38 7.36 -37.51
N ALA A 1076 -18.22 7.39 -36.19
CA ALA A 1076 -16.92 7.33 -35.53
C ALA A 1076 -16.15 6.02 -35.79
N LYS A 1077 -16.90 4.91 -35.97
CA LYS A 1077 -16.38 3.58 -36.32
C LYS A 1077 -15.94 3.47 -37.78
N ASN A 1078 -16.76 3.96 -38.73
CA ASN A 1078 -16.63 3.60 -40.15
C ASN A 1078 -16.07 4.68 -41.09
N ALA A 1079 -15.81 5.91 -40.62
CA ALA A 1079 -15.14 7.00 -41.36
C ALA A 1079 -15.19 6.90 -42.91
N TYR A 1080 -16.40 6.86 -43.50
CA TYR A 1080 -16.59 6.84 -44.95
C TYR A 1080 -17.22 8.18 -45.39
N TYR A 1081 -16.72 8.73 -46.50
CA TYR A 1081 -17.14 10.02 -47.07
C TYR A 1081 -18.61 9.98 -47.51
N GLY A 1082 -19.45 10.89 -46.98
CA GLY A 1082 -20.77 11.17 -47.57
C GLY A 1082 -21.88 11.69 -46.64
N ILE A 1083 -21.78 11.54 -45.32
CA ILE A 1083 -22.78 12.06 -44.36
C ILE A 1083 -22.10 13.13 -43.49
N SER A 1084 -22.45 14.40 -43.72
CA SER A 1084 -22.00 15.54 -42.91
C SER A 1084 -23.18 16.03 -42.05
N PHE A 1085 -23.06 15.88 -40.73
CA PHE A 1085 -23.99 16.52 -39.80
C PHE A 1085 -23.41 17.89 -39.40
N PRO A 1086 -24.16 19.00 -39.55
CA PRO A 1086 -23.67 20.32 -39.23
C PRO A 1086 -23.61 20.55 -37.71
N GLY A 1087 -22.41 20.81 -37.16
CA GLY A 1087 -22.24 21.32 -35.79
C GLY A 1087 -20.94 20.88 -35.12
N ALA A 1088 -20.22 21.82 -34.49
CA ALA A 1088 -18.95 21.56 -33.79
C ALA A 1088 -19.10 20.53 -32.65
N ASP A 1089 -20.22 20.58 -31.93
CA ASP A 1089 -20.48 19.68 -30.79
C ASP A 1089 -20.62 18.20 -31.22
N TYR A 1090 -21.17 17.97 -32.42
CA TYR A 1090 -21.28 16.64 -33.02
C TYR A 1090 -19.90 16.09 -33.40
N GLN A 1091 -19.05 16.92 -34.01
CA GLN A 1091 -17.70 16.53 -34.40
C GLN A 1091 -16.83 16.15 -33.18
N LEU A 1092 -16.90 16.91 -32.09
CA LEU A 1092 -16.20 16.56 -30.84
C LEU A 1092 -16.61 15.18 -30.31
N MET A 1093 -17.90 14.83 -30.39
CA MET A 1093 -18.38 13.52 -29.96
C MET A 1093 -17.88 12.41 -30.89
N VAL A 1094 -17.90 12.61 -32.20
CA VAL A 1094 -17.36 11.65 -33.19
C VAL A 1094 -15.88 11.40 -32.96
N ASP A 1095 -15.08 12.45 -32.81
CA ASP A 1095 -13.62 12.35 -32.62
C ASP A 1095 -13.27 11.57 -31.35
N PHE A 1096 -13.97 11.85 -30.24
CA PHE A 1096 -13.79 11.13 -29.00
C PHE A 1096 -14.22 9.66 -29.13
N LEU A 1097 -15.40 9.39 -29.69
CA LEU A 1097 -15.91 8.03 -29.86
C LEU A 1097 -15.04 7.20 -30.81
N SER A 1098 -14.38 7.83 -31.79
CA SER A 1098 -13.45 7.14 -32.69
C SER A 1098 -12.21 6.68 -31.93
N LYS A 1099 -11.62 7.55 -31.10
CA LYS A 1099 -10.51 7.17 -30.21
C LYS A 1099 -10.93 6.15 -29.15
N LEU A 1100 -12.15 6.27 -28.61
CA LEU A 1100 -12.75 5.32 -27.67
C LEU A 1100 -12.90 3.93 -28.29
N HIS A 1101 -13.42 3.86 -29.51
CA HIS A 1101 -13.56 2.62 -30.25
C HIS A 1101 -12.20 1.93 -30.46
N ARG A 1102 -11.20 2.67 -30.97
CA ARG A 1102 -9.84 2.14 -31.18
C ARG A 1102 -9.21 1.65 -29.87
N ALA A 1103 -9.23 2.48 -28.82
CA ALA A 1103 -8.71 2.10 -27.51
C ALA A 1103 -9.42 0.85 -26.93
N SER A 1104 -10.73 0.74 -27.16
CA SER A 1104 -11.51 -0.43 -26.77
C SER A 1104 -11.05 -1.68 -27.53
N VAL A 1105 -10.89 -1.60 -28.85
CA VAL A 1105 -10.45 -2.71 -29.71
C VAL A 1105 -9.03 -3.14 -29.35
N ASP A 1106 -8.10 -2.19 -29.21
CA ASP A 1106 -6.71 -2.45 -28.82
C ASP A 1106 -6.63 -3.16 -27.46
N SER A 1107 -7.47 -2.76 -26.50
CA SER A 1107 -7.53 -3.39 -25.18
C SER A 1107 -8.03 -4.83 -25.19
N SER A 1108 -8.67 -5.28 -26.28
CA SER A 1108 -9.21 -6.63 -26.44
C SER A 1108 -8.17 -7.65 -26.93
N GLY A 1109 -7.01 -7.20 -27.43
CA GLY A 1109 -5.91 -8.06 -27.86
C GLY A 1109 -6.16 -8.87 -29.14
N LYS A 1110 -7.21 -8.55 -29.90
CA LYS A 1110 -7.55 -9.17 -31.18
C LYS A 1110 -7.02 -8.27 -32.32
N ASN A 1111 -5.96 -8.72 -33.00
CA ASN A 1111 -5.39 -8.00 -34.14
C ASN A 1111 -6.36 -8.04 -35.33
N GLY A 1112 -6.84 -6.86 -35.78
CA GLY A 1112 -7.16 -6.60 -37.18
C GLY A 1112 -8.50 -7.08 -37.77
N GLU A 1113 -9.29 -7.91 -37.09
CA GLU A 1113 -10.66 -8.24 -37.55
C GLU A 1113 -11.69 -7.46 -36.75
N THR A 1114 -12.74 -6.96 -37.41
CA THR A 1114 -13.81 -6.12 -36.82
C THR A 1114 -14.39 -6.75 -35.56
N THR A 1115 -13.97 -6.26 -34.39
CA THR A 1115 -14.41 -6.75 -33.09
C THR A 1115 -15.46 -5.82 -32.50
N ASN A 1116 -16.59 -6.42 -32.10
CA ASN A 1116 -17.69 -5.73 -31.43
C ASN A 1116 -17.18 -5.01 -30.16
N SER A 1117 -17.37 -3.69 -30.10
CA SER A 1117 -17.00 -2.88 -28.95
C SER A 1117 -18.20 -2.70 -28.01
N PRO A 1118 -18.02 -2.75 -26.67
CA PRO A 1118 -19.11 -2.50 -25.72
C PRO A 1118 -19.66 -1.08 -25.82
N TYR A 1119 -18.95 -0.15 -26.46
CA TYR A 1119 -19.39 1.24 -26.64
C TYR A 1119 -20.30 1.42 -27.87
N GLU A 1120 -20.63 0.36 -28.62
CA GLU A 1120 -21.49 0.45 -29.81
C GLU A 1120 -22.92 0.92 -29.53
N SER A 1121 -23.38 0.82 -28.29
CA SER A 1121 -24.69 1.30 -27.86
C SER A 1121 -24.55 2.25 -26.67
N ALA A 1122 -25.51 3.16 -26.50
CA ALA A 1122 -25.57 4.06 -25.34
C ALA A 1122 -25.66 3.26 -24.03
N ALA A 1123 -26.48 2.20 -24.01
CA ALA A 1123 -26.56 1.28 -22.87
C ALA A 1123 -25.20 0.62 -22.57
N GLY A 1124 -24.51 0.16 -23.61
CA GLY A 1124 -23.18 -0.41 -23.49
C GLY A 1124 -22.16 0.57 -22.94
N TYR A 1125 -22.16 1.83 -23.40
CA TYR A 1125 -21.36 2.92 -22.83
C TYR A 1125 -21.65 3.14 -21.35
N ILE A 1126 -22.93 3.21 -20.96
CA ILE A 1126 -23.35 3.44 -19.58
C ILE A 1126 -22.95 2.30 -18.65
N HIS A 1127 -23.13 1.04 -19.06
CA HIS A 1127 -22.65 -0.11 -18.28
C HIS A 1127 -21.13 -0.16 -18.12
N GLN A 1128 -20.40 0.52 -19.01
CA GLN A 1128 -18.96 0.55 -19.01
C GLN A 1128 -18.37 1.75 -18.24
N GLU A 1129 -19.02 2.91 -18.25
CA GLU A 1129 -18.45 4.16 -17.72
C GLU A 1129 -19.25 4.76 -16.55
N ALA A 1130 -20.55 4.47 -16.43
CA ALA A 1130 -21.38 4.98 -15.36
C ALA A 1130 -21.37 4.06 -14.13
N ARG A 1131 -21.48 4.66 -12.94
CA ARG A 1131 -21.57 3.89 -11.69
C ARG A 1131 -23.01 3.52 -11.35
N THR A 1132 -23.59 2.64 -12.16
CA THR A 1132 -24.98 2.17 -12.04
C THR A 1132 -25.23 1.21 -10.88
N GLY A 1133 -24.21 0.86 -10.09
CA GLY A 1133 -24.30 -0.11 -8.97
C GLY A 1133 -25.23 0.28 -7.82
N GLN A 1134 -25.93 1.42 -7.90
CA GLN A 1134 -27.00 1.82 -6.99
C GLN A 1134 -28.39 1.37 -7.47
N CYS A 1135 -28.57 1.00 -8.74
CA CYS A 1135 -29.83 0.45 -9.24
C CYS A 1135 -30.16 -0.89 -8.54
N LEU A 1136 -31.41 -1.05 -8.09
CA LEU A 1136 -31.88 -2.24 -7.38
C LEU A 1136 -32.84 -3.05 -8.25
N GLY A 1137 -32.46 -4.30 -8.55
CA GLY A 1137 -33.30 -5.28 -9.26
C GLY A 1137 -33.34 -5.08 -10.78
N GLN A 1138 -33.73 -3.89 -11.26
CA GLN A 1138 -33.70 -3.51 -12.67
C GLN A 1138 -32.53 -2.56 -12.92
N ASN A 1139 -31.59 -2.98 -13.76
CA ASN A 1139 -30.46 -2.14 -14.17
C ASN A 1139 -30.80 -1.40 -15.47
N VAL A 1140 -30.19 -0.22 -15.65
CA VAL A 1140 -30.35 0.67 -16.82
C VAL A 1140 -30.20 -0.07 -18.14
#